data_AF-A0A965A9U5-F1
#
_entry.id   AF-A0A965A9U5-F1
#
_cell.length_a   1.000
_cell.length_b   1.000
_cell.length_c   1.000
_cell.angle_alpha   90.00
_cell.angle_beta   90.00
_cell.angle_gamma   90.00
#
_symmetry.space_group_name_H-M   'P 1'
#
loop_
_entity.id
_entity.type
_entity.pdbx_description
1 polymer ?
#
loop_
_entity_poly.entity_id
_entity_poly.type
_entity_poly.pdbx_seq_one_letter_code
_entity_poly.pdbx_strand_id
1 'polypeptide(L)'
;DKKSVQLVKIARGNFLLYQQPIGDNRQLMSLVVLTRDFPIQNDFLSNIWNEKILPSAKVNILEPFSSLGLPVSYNGAVLFRLSFVQSDVSRNASGNLWAVSFIFLAIVSIVLALMSWLYKTKSFGFASVISVLALIVSRVILLATSFPRSFSNSEIFSAQLFASSTLNPSLGDLLLNVIVILCIAIIIFRYWQKVGVTVKFKELSPLRLLLLVLAAFLLLSIWHYPVQTLQTITHNSSIELAITSSLDASLIRILSLVAILLTWTTAFLLNHVFINFITTIGGKHAHRILLAGTFIFGLINYWEDQPYIATVCVAWSVILIMQYARFSGSLVRIQYKTFGYFFVVLFGLALNVAIRIYFLDKEQQAENQVRFAESYLVDRDSFGEFLLNDLTPKIKEDAFIQTRLVSPFLSKLPIQQKIRQVYFSSYFNKYDINIQLFNSAGDNLTAYTSVSFSDIIKSLDANASRTAYEGLYRLSAKGRDIAQQYVLVIKIDRGVLVSGYVVIELSLKRILPQNSYPELLVDNRFRESLKPNDLTYASFAKGKVQASAGDFNYEKDFDKRLLGEPALYAAGVVSNGYQHFAVEGADNVVIVVSSMLMTTKGFLANFSFYLILGLLLILLLVLWLGISNLIKRKQVFYSARIQLFITLSFFVPLLVVSIITLRMLNQSSQDQLNATYLNRAAFIAEQLEDFTTNKDTISGSSTNQEYITELARLANVELICYDPHGVLQATSQSSVFENQLMAPIAHPLAMQKARDGEKIFVLEDKIGSLSYFIAYARLDTDRSLLAIPYYQSAASVESVQIEALSEILVIFGVVFLLLLLFSFLISRWLTFPIEFITNTLQRTRLERSDEPINWKSNDEIGLMVNSYN
;
A
#
# COMPACT_ATOMS: atom_id res chain seq x y z
N ASP A 1 43.12 23.29 -16.56
CA ASP A 1 42.51 22.40 -17.57
C ASP A 1 41.09 22.79 -17.92
N LYS A 2 40.87 23.32 -19.12
CA LYS A 2 39.53 23.70 -19.65
C LYS A 2 38.71 22.51 -20.19
N LYS A 3 39.22 21.28 -20.14
CA LYS A 3 38.63 20.08 -20.76
C LYS A 3 38.21 18.97 -19.77
N SER A 4 38.22 19.23 -18.46
CA SER A 4 37.94 18.17 -17.48
C SER A 4 36.47 17.79 -17.37
N VAL A 5 35.51 18.64 -17.77
CA VAL A 5 34.07 18.36 -17.72
C VAL A 5 33.44 18.42 -19.11
N GLN A 6 32.71 17.39 -19.51
CA GLN A 6 32.00 17.36 -20.79
C GLN A 6 30.61 16.70 -20.67
N LEU A 7 29.67 17.14 -21.50
CA LEU A 7 28.37 16.48 -21.65
C LEU A 7 28.55 15.16 -22.40
N VAL A 8 28.00 14.09 -21.84
CA VAL A 8 27.92 12.78 -22.48
C VAL A 8 26.46 12.38 -22.56
N LYS A 9 25.98 12.14 -23.77
CA LYS A 9 24.64 11.61 -24.01
C LYS A 9 24.74 10.14 -24.33
N ILE A 10 24.01 9.33 -23.58
CA ILE A 10 23.79 7.92 -23.88
C ILE A 10 22.30 7.70 -24.15
N ALA A 11 21.94 6.55 -24.72
CA ALA A 11 20.57 6.24 -25.12
C ALA A 11 19.52 6.40 -23.99
N ARG A 12 19.95 6.40 -22.71
CA ARG A 12 19.08 6.40 -21.53
C ARG A 12 19.33 7.53 -20.55
N GLY A 13 20.04 8.58 -20.98
CA GLY A 13 20.27 9.71 -20.11
C GLY A 13 21.38 10.64 -20.56
N ASN A 14 21.44 11.77 -19.89
CA ASN A 14 22.46 12.79 -20.06
C ASN A 14 23.34 12.82 -18.81
N PHE A 15 24.65 12.89 -18.99
CA PHE A 15 25.64 12.84 -17.92
C PHE A 15 26.69 13.93 -18.11
N LEU A 16 27.27 14.42 -17.03
CA LEU A 16 28.52 15.16 -17.06
C LEU A 16 29.66 14.22 -16.71
N LEU A 17 30.57 14.03 -17.65
CA LEU A 17 31.80 13.28 -17.44
C LEU A 17 32.87 14.25 -16.94
N TYR A 18 33.34 14.02 -15.71
CA TYR A 18 34.52 14.66 -15.14
C TYR A 18 35.73 13.72 -15.24
N GLN A 19 36.82 14.20 -15.81
CA GLN A 19 38.06 13.44 -15.98
C GLN A 19 39.22 14.13 -15.26
N GLN A 20 39.96 13.35 -14.47
CA GLN A 20 41.15 13.81 -13.76
C GLN A 20 42.28 12.79 -13.92
N PRO A 21 43.46 13.18 -14.44
CA PRO A 21 44.60 12.28 -14.51
C PRO A 21 45.10 11.93 -13.10
N ILE A 22 45.45 10.66 -12.88
CA ILE A 22 46.10 10.16 -11.67
C ILE A 22 47.44 9.54 -12.09
N GLY A 23 48.53 10.30 -12.00
CA GLY A 23 49.85 9.90 -12.50
C GLY A 23 49.93 9.87 -14.03
N ASP A 24 50.98 9.25 -14.57
CA ASP A 24 51.32 9.36 -15.99
C ASP A 24 50.46 8.49 -16.92
N ASN A 25 49.76 7.47 -16.39
CA ASN A 25 49.08 6.46 -17.21
C ASN A 25 47.70 6.01 -16.68
N ARG A 26 47.11 6.76 -15.75
CA ARG A 26 45.74 6.46 -15.25
C ARG A 26 44.90 7.73 -15.29
N GLN A 27 43.61 7.55 -15.55
CA GLN A 27 42.62 8.62 -15.47
C GLN A 27 41.48 8.17 -14.59
N LEU A 28 41.11 9.03 -13.64
CA LEU A 28 39.87 8.92 -12.90
C LEU A 28 38.75 9.56 -13.71
N MET A 29 37.68 8.80 -13.93
CA MET A 29 36.48 9.29 -14.59
C MET A 29 35.32 9.23 -13.60
N SER A 30 34.58 10.32 -13.48
CA SER A 30 33.36 10.41 -12.69
C SER A 30 32.21 10.84 -13.58
N LEU A 31 31.07 10.16 -13.46
CA LEU A 31 29.85 10.47 -14.20
C LEU A 31 28.82 11.06 -13.24
N VAL A 32 28.49 12.33 -13.45
CA VAL A 32 27.40 13.00 -12.76
C VAL A 32 26.14 12.85 -13.61
N VAL A 33 25.14 12.13 -13.10
CA VAL A 33 23.84 12.00 -13.76
C VAL A 33 23.18 13.37 -13.85
N LEU A 34 22.76 13.79 -15.04
CA LEU A 34 21.87 14.94 -15.24
C LEU A 34 20.43 14.45 -15.37
N THR A 35 20.18 13.51 -16.28
CA THR A 35 18.90 12.81 -16.42
C THR A 35 19.15 11.34 -16.67
N ARG A 36 18.25 10.48 -16.20
CA ARG A 36 18.21 9.05 -16.51
C ARG A 36 16.76 8.67 -16.78
N ASP A 37 16.52 8.19 -18.00
CA ASP A 37 15.18 7.84 -18.48
C ASP A 37 15.04 6.32 -18.52
N PHE A 38 13.96 5.82 -17.92
CA PHE A 38 13.61 4.41 -17.95
C PHE A 38 12.52 4.17 -19.00
N PRO A 39 12.67 3.17 -19.89
CA PRO A 39 11.66 2.84 -20.88
C PRO A 39 10.40 2.23 -20.24
N ILE A 40 10.53 1.69 -19.03
CA ILE A 40 9.47 1.10 -18.23
C ILE A 40 9.39 1.91 -16.95
N GLN A 41 8.22 2.45 -16.63
CA GLN A 41 7.98 3.20 -15.39
C GLN A 41 7.07 2.41 -14.45
N ASN A 42 7.55 2.17 -13.23
CA ASN A 42 6.81 1.50 -12.18
C ASN A 42 7.23 2.01 -10.80
N ASP A 43 6.72 1.40 -9.73
CA ASP A 43 7.04 1.80 -8.34
C ASP A 43 8.55 1.77 -8.03
N PHE A 44 9.31 0.97 -8.80
CA PHE A 44 10.76 0.83 -8.63
C PHE A 44 11.58 1.68 -9.61
N LEU A 45 11.03 1.93 -10.80
CA LEU A 45 11.69 2.61 -11.91
C LEU A 45 10.94 3.90 -12.24
N SER A 46 11.51 5.04 -11.86
CA SER A 46 11.03 6.37 -12.24
C SER A 46 12.15 7.17 -12.89
N ASN A 47 11.81 8.04 -13.85
CA ASN A 47 12.82 8.89 -14.48
C ASN A 47 13.45 9.79 -13.43
N ILE A 48 14.78 9.82 -13.39
CA ILE A 48 15.55 10.56 -12.39
C ILE A 48 16.16 11.76 -13.08
N TRP A 49 16.11 12.91 -12.42
CA TRP A 49 16.89 14.08 -12.83
C TRP A 49 17.64 14.67 -11.64
N ASN A 50 18.71 15.39 -11.93
CA ASN A 50 19.52 16.01 -10.90
C ASN A 50 18.90 17.32 -10.44
N GLU A 51 18.08 17.28 -9.39
CA GLU A 51 17.40 18.45 -8.81
C GLU A 51 18.33 19.57 -8.36
N LYS A 52 19.62 19.28 -8.09
CA LYS A 52 20.59 20.29 -7.69
C LYS A 52 21.07 21.13 -8.88
N ILE A 53 21.04 20.57 -10.08
CA ILE A 53 21.53 21.21 -11.31
C ILE A 53 20.36 21.66 -12.20
N LEU A 54 19.29 20.85 -12.25
CA LEU A 54 18.12 21.04 -13.10
C LEU A 54 16.92 21.41 -12.22
N PRO A 55 16.24 22.54 -12.50
CA PRO A 55 15.09 22.98 -11.70
C PRO A 55 13.81 22.14 -11.92
N SER A 56 13.76 21.35 -13.00
CA SER A 56 12.65 20.43 -13.27
C SER A 56 13.10 19.22 -14.08
N ALA A 57 12.25 18.18 -14.10
CA ALA A 57 12.44 17.00 -14.94
C ALA A 57 12.16 17.27 -16.43
N LYS A 58 11.34 18.29 -16.74
CA LYS A 58 10.82 18.58 -18.09
C LYS A 58 11.66 19.63 -18.80
N VAL A 59 12.97 19.41 -18.85
CA VAL A 59 13.91 20.31 -19.53
C VAL A 59 14.68 19.52 -20.57
N ASN A 60 14.74 20.04 -21.79
CA ASN A 60 15.54 19.44 -22.85
C ASN A 60 16.99 19.91 -22.71
N ILE A 61 17.91 18.95 -22.58
CA ILE A 61 19.35 19.19 -22.52
C ILE A 61 19.90 19.20 -23.96
N LEU A 62 20.25 20.39 -24.42
CA LEU A 62 20.78 20.64 -25.75
C LEU A 62 22.30 20.66 -25.72
N GLU A 63 22.91 20.39 -26.89
CA GLU A 63 24.36 20.49 -27.06
C GLU A 63 24.85 21.91 -26.73
N PRO A 64 26.08 22.07 -26.22
CA PRO A 64 26.63 23.38 -25.85
C PRO A 64 26.64 24.40 -27.01
N PHE A 65 26.72 23.92 -28.25
CA PHE A 65 26.72 24.74 -29.47
C PHE A 65 25.32 25.09 -30.00
N SER A 66 24.24 24.63 -29.36
CA SER A 66 22.87 24.95 -29.77
C SER A 66 22.62 26.47 -29.77
N SER A 67 21.89 26.98 -30.75
CA SER A 67 21.44 28.39 -30.77
C SER A 67 20.27 28.64 -29.81
N LEU A 68 19.53 27.60 -29.45
CA LEU A 68 18.36 27.62 -28.58
C LEU A 68 18.74 27.24 -27.14
N GLY A 69 18.00 27.79 -26.18
CA GLY A 69 18.10 27.48 -24.75
C GLY A 69 19.13 28.34 -23.98
N LEU A 70 19.02 28.29 -22.65
CA LEU A 70 19.90 29.00 -21.71
C LEU A 70 21.22 28.25 -21.52
N PRO A 71 22.38 28.93 -21.58
CA PRO A 71 23.68 28.29 -21.39
C PRO A 71 23.96 27.97 -19.92
N VAL A 72 24.35 26.73 -19.66
CA VAL A 72 24.90 26.29 -18.37
C VAL A 72 26.41 26.20 -18.52
N SER A 73 27.13 27.01 -17.75
CA SER A 73 28.59 27.14 -17.85
C SER A 73 29.29 26.79 -16.55
N TYR A 74 30.50 26.24 -16.66
CA TYR A 74 31.41 25.93 -15.56
C TYR A 74 32.81 26.40 -15.94
N ASN A 75 33.47 27.16 -15.06
CA ASN A 75 34.79 27.77 -15.31
C ASN A 75 34.91 28.51 -16.65
N GLY A 76 33.83 29.18 -17.09
CA GLY A 76 33.79 29.98 -18.32
C GLY A 76 33.59 29.17 -19.61
N ALA A 77 33.44 27.84 -19.56
CA ALA A 77 33.06 27.00 -20.69
C ALA A 77 31.58 26.63 -20.61
N VAL A 78 30.85 26.73 -21.73
CA VAL A 78 29.45 26.26 -21.82
C VAL A 78 29.47 24.73 -21.93
N LEU A 79 28.85 24.05 -20.97
CA LEU A 79 28.80 22.59 -20.94
C LEU A 79 27.60 22.06 -21.73
N PHE A 80 26.44 22.70 -21.58
CA PHE A 80 25.20 22.35 -22.28
C PHE A 80 24.23 23.54 -22.24
N ARG A 81 23.12 23.44 -22.98
CA ARG A 81 22.03 24.43 -22.96
C ARG A 81 20.71 23.80 -22.51
N LEU A 82 19.87 24.59 -21.85
CA LEU A 82 18.58 24.17 -21.33
C LEU A 82 17.43 24.83 -22.10
N SER A 83 16.52 24.02 -22.64
CA SER A 83 15.26 24.48 -23.20
C SER A 83 14.09 23.98 -22.36
N PHE A 84 13.27 24.91 -21.85
CA PHE A 84 12.08 24.58 -21.08
C PHE A 84 10.91 24.25 -22.00
N VAL A 85 10.17 23.20 -21.68
CA VAL A 85 8.88 22.92 -22.32
C VAL A 85 7.88 23.98 -21.84
N GLN A 86 7.22 24.67 -22.78
CA GLN A 86 6.60 26.00 -22.64
C GLN A 86 5.44 26.13 -21.64
N SER A 87 5.11 25.11 -20.84
CA SER A 87 3.92 25.08 -19.97
C SER A 87 4.19 24.99 -18.46
N ASP A 88 5.41 24.70 -18.01
CA ASP A 88 5.69 24.46 -16.59
C ASP A 88 6.92 25.25 -16.13
N VAL A 89 6.75 26.55 -15.89
CA VAL A 89 7.67 27.25 -14.99
C VAL A 89 7.47 26.62 -13.61
N SER A 90 8.48 25.88 -13.14
CA SER A 90 8.47 25.22 -11.83
C SER A 90 8.06 26.22 -10.75
N ARG A 91 6.80 26.16 -10.30
CA ARG A 91 6.37 26.89 -9.11
C ARG A 91 7.16 26.30 -7.94
N ASN A 92 8.06 27.10 -7.38
CA ASN A 92 9.01 26.72 -6.34
C ASN A 92 8.34 25.83 -5.27
N ALA A 93 8.86 24.62 -5.06
CA ALA A 93 8.38 23.70 -4.03
C ALA A 93 8.43 24.33 -2.63
N SER A 94 9.41 25.21 -2.38
CA SER A 94 9.48 26.02 -1.15
C SER A 94 8.30 26.97 -1.01
N GLY A 95 7.88 27.64 -2.09
CA GLY A 95 6.70 28.51 -2.11
C GLY A 95 5.40 27.77 -1.78
N ASN A 96 5.27 26.52 -2.24
CA ASN A 96 4.13 25.66 -1.91
C ASN A 96 4.08 25.32 -0.41
N LEU A 97 5.24 25.03 0.19
CA LEU A 97 5.36 24.67 1.61
C LEU A 97 5.08 25.88 2.52
N TRP A 98 5.56 27.07 2.12
CA TRP A 98 5.22 28.34 2.76
C TRP A 98 3.73 28.66 2.64
N ALA A 99 3.13 28.49 1.47
CA ALA A 99 1.70 28.69 1.27
C ALA A 99 0.88 27.78 2.19
N VAL A 100 1.14 26.47 2.19
CA VAL A 100 0.45 25.51 3.08
C VAL A 100 0.63 25.89 4.56
N SER A 101 1.83 26.31 4.95
CA SER A 101 2.14 26.74 6.31
C SER A 101 1.41 28.03 6.71
N PHE A 102 1.31 29.01 5.81
CA PHE A 102 0.53 30.24 6.05
C PHE A 102 -0.97 29.97 6.14
N ILE A 103 -1.49 29.00 5.38
CA ILE A 103 -2.90 28.59 5.46
C ILE A 103 -3.18 27.93 6.80
N PHE A 104 -2.33 27.00 7.21
CA PHE A 104 -2.44 26.36 8.51
C PHE A 104 -2.38 27.40 9.63
N LEU A 105 -1.43 28.34 9.56
CA LEU A 105 -1.32 29.45 10.50
C LEU A 105 -2.56 30.36 10.48
N ALA A 106 -3.13 30.65 9.32
CA ALA A 106 -4.34 31.44 9.16
C ALA A 106 -5.56 30.76 9.80
N ILE A 107 -5.73 29.46 9.56
CA ILE A 107 -6.82 28.68 10.18
C ILE A 107 -6.64 28.65 11.71
N VAL A 108 -5.42 28.35 12.20
CA VAL A 108 -5.12 28.34 13.63
C VAL A 108 -5.35 29.70 14.26
N SER A 109 -4.92 30.79 13.62
CA SER A 109 -5.11 32.15 14.13
C SER A 109 -6.59 32.57 14.09
N ILE A 110 -7.36 32.19 13.07
CA ILE A 110 -8.83 32.37 13.05
C ILE A 110 -9.48 31.61 14.21
N VAL A 111 -9.12 30.34 14.43
CA VAL A 111 -9.63 29.53 15.54
C VAL A 111 -9.28 30.16 16.89
N LEU A 112 -8.04 30.60 17.08
CA LEU A 112 -7.59 31.27 18.30
C LEU A 112 -8.28 32.63 18.50
N ALA A 113 -8.47 33.41 17.44
CA ALA A 113 -9.17 34.68 17.47
C ALA A 113 -10.64 34.48 17.85
N LEU A 114 -11.33 33.52 17.22
CA LEU A 114 -12.71 33.14 17.54
C LEU A 114 -12.83 32.67 19.00
N MET A 115 -11.90 31.82 19.46
CA MET A 115 -11.82 31.36 20.86
C MET A 115 -11.60 32.52 21.84
N SER A 116 -10.76 33.49 21.49
CA SER A 116 -10.48 34.66 22.31
C SER A 116 -11.68 35.63 22.37
N TRP A 117 -12.38 35.80 21.26
CA TRP A 117 -13.59 36.61 21.15
C TRP A 117 -14.74 35.99 21.96
N LEU A 118 -14.93 34.67 21.82
CA LEU A 118 -15.86 33.88 22.64
C LEU A 118 -15.58 33.97 24.14
N TYR A 119 -14.32 34.05 24.53
CA TYR A 119 -13.93 34.21 25.94
C TYR A 119 -14.25 35.61 26.47
N LYS A 120 -14.08 36.66 25.66
CA LYS A 120 -14.29 38.06 26.04
C LYS A 120 -15.76 38.48 26.08
N THR A 121 -16.58 38.05 25.12
CA THR A 121 -17.94 38.61 24.95
C THR A 121 -18.95 38.17 26.02
N LYS A 122 -18.68 37.13 26.82
CA LYS A 122 -19.60 36.53 27.82
C LYS A 122 -21.02 36.17 27.28
N SER A 123 -21.31 36.41 26.00
CA SER A 123 -22.54 36.09 25.27
C SER A 123 -22.33 34.74 24.57
N PHE A 124 -22.62 33.67 25.30
CA PHE A 124 -22.19 32.31 24.97
C PHE A 124 -22.92 31.68 23.76
N GLY A 125 -24.15 32.12 23.45
CA GLY A 125 -24.96 31.57 22.36
C GLY A 125 -24.63 32.18 21.00
N PHE A 126 -24.77 33.50 20.86
CA PHE A 126 -24.61 34.16 19.57
C PHE A 126 -23.17 34.06 19.02
N ALA A 127 -22.17 34.22 19.89
CA ALA A 127 -20.78 34.14 19.48
C ALA A 127 -20.37 32.73 19.03
N SER A 128 -20.93 31.67 19.64
CA SER A 128 -20.58 30.28 19.24
C SER A 128 -21.19 29.93 17.89
N VAL A 129 -22.42 30.38 17.63
CA VAL A 129 -23.07 30.25 16.31
C VAL A 129 -22.27 30.99 15.23
N ILE A 130 -21.83 32.23 15.48
CA ILE A 130 -20.99 32.98 14.54
C ILE A 130 -19.67 32.26 14.27
N SER A 131 -19.01 31.72 15.29
CA SER A 131 -17.76 30.98 15.11
C SER A 131 -17.94 29.72 14.26
N VAL A 132 -19.03 28.97 14.46
CA VAL A 132 -19.35 27.79 13.63
C VAL A 132 -19.64 28.22 12.19
N LEU A 133 -20.45 29.26 11.99
CA LEU A 133 -20.73 29.80 10.66
C LEU A 133 -19.46 30.28 9.96
N ALA A 134 -18.57 30.99 10.67
CA ALA A 134 -17.31 31.48 10.12
C ALA A 134 -16.41 30.32 9.65
N LEU A 135 -16.32 29.23 10.43
CA LEU A 135 -15.57 28.03 10.03
C LEU A 135 -16.17 27.37 8.77
N ILE A 136 -17.49 27.20 8.72
CA ILE A 136 -18.18 26.60 7.57
C ILE A 136 -17.98 27.47 6.32
N VAL A 137 -18.24 28.78 6.42
CA VAL A 137 -18.08 29.72 5.31
C VAL A 137 -16.62 29.74 4.83
N SER A 138 -15.65 29.78 5.74
CA SER A 138 -14.23 29.72 5.37
C SER A 138 -13.92 28.44 4.60
N ARG A 139 -14.47 27.29 5.01
CA ARG A 139 -14.22 26.03 4.33
C ARG A 139 -14.87 25.98 2.95
N VAL A 140 -16.11 26.48 2.81
CA VAL A 140 -16.80 26.59 1.52
C VAL A 140 -16.01 27.48 0.55
N ILE A 141 -15.44 28.60 1.01
CA ILE A 141 -14.59 29.48 0.18
C ILE A 141 -13.33 28.73 -0.28
N LEU A 142 -12.65 27.99 0.61
CA LEU A 142 -11.45 27.23 0.24
C LEU A 142 -11.77 26.16 -0.83
N LEU A 143 -12.89 25.45 -0.69
CA LEU A 143 -13.33 24.46 -1.67
C LEU A 143 -13.72 25.11 -3.01
N ALA A 144 -14.51 26.19 -2.99
CA ALA A 144 -14.95 26.90 -4.19
C ALA A 144 -13.77 27.48 -5.00
N THR A 145 -12.71 27.91 -4.31
CA THR A 145 -11.49 28.45 -4.95
C THR A 145 -10.46 27.37 -5.31
N SER A 146 -10.77 26.09 -5.02
CA SER A 146 -9.83 24.96 -5.14
C SER A 146 -8.49 25.21 -4.44
N PHE A 147 -8.51 26.00 -3.37
CA PHE A 147 -7.31 26.40 -2.65
C PHE A 147 -7.07 25.44 -1.46
N PRO A 148 -5.84 24.94 -1.24
CA PRO A 148 -4.56 25.34 -1.86
C PRO A 148 -4.17 24.61 -3.15
N ARG A 149 -4.96 23.64 -3.62
CA ARG A 149 -4.61 22.79 -4.78
C ARG A 149 -4.24 23.59 -6.03
N SER A 150 -4.93 24.70 -6.30
CA SER A 150 -4.65 25.59 -7.45
C SER A 150 -3.31 26.32 -7.36
N PHE A 151 -2.70 26.39 -6.18
CA PHE A 151 -1.44 27.10 -5.92
C PHE A 151 -0.28 26.16 -5.57
N SER A 152 -0.55 24.90 -5.22
CA SER A 152 0.45 23.94 -4.74
C SER A 152 0.38 22.61 -5.49
N ASN A 153 1.51 22.18 -6.08
CA ASN A 153 1.68 20.85 -6.66
C ASN A 153 2.10 19.81 -5.60
N SER A 154 1.51 19.88 -4.41
CA SER A 154 1.79 18.94 -3.32
C SER A 154 1.04 17.63 -3.54
N GLU A 155 1.70 16.50 -3.32
CA GLU A 155 1.10 15.15 -3.34
C GLU A 155 -0.14 15.05 -2.44
N ILE A 156 -0.09 15.67 -1.25
CA ILE A 156 -1.21 15.72 -0.29
C ILE A 156 -2.51 16.27 -0.90
N PHE A 157 -2.42 17.21 -1.85
CA PHE A 157 -3.57 17.84 -2.51
C PHE A 157 -3.81 17.31 -3.94
N SER A 158 -3.16 16.20 -4.31
CA SER A 158 -3.35 15.54 -5.60
C SER A 158 -4.60 14.66 -5.60
N ALA A 159 -5.44 14.82 -6.62
CA ALA A 159 -6.58 13.93 -6.85
C ALA A 159 -6.17 12.55 -7.40
N GLN A 160 -4.93 12.38 -7.86
CA GLN A 160 -4.45 11.10 -8.35
C GLN A 160 -4.27 10.08 -7.23
N LEU A 161 -3.91 10.56 -6.03
CA LEU A 161 -3.67 9.71 -4.87
C LEU A 161 -4.95 9.42 -4.08
N PHE A 162 -5.86 10.40 -4.01
CA PHE A 162 -7.16 10.24 -3.38
C PHE A 162 -8.14 11.30 -3.91
N ALA A 163 -9.35 10.87 -4.27
CA ALA A 163 -10.46 11.78 -4.56
C ALA A 163 -11.79 11.04 -4.38
N SER A 164 -12.63 11.48 -3.42
CA SER A 164 -13.89 10.78 -3.13
C SER A 164 -15.13 11.59 -3.52
N SER A 165 -15.09 12.92 -3.45
CA SER A 165 -16.24 13.78 -3.76
C SER A 165 -15.83 15.24 -3.97
N THR A 166 -16.79 16.09 -4.30
CA THR A 166 -16.60 17.55 -4.36
C THR A 166 -16.20 18.16 -3.01
N LEU A 167 -16.60 17.54 -1.89
CA LEU A 167 -16.19 17.94 -0.54
C LEU A 167 -14.79 17.43 -0.18
N ASN A 168 -14.40 16.27 -0.72
CA ASN A 168 -13.12 15.60 -0.48
C ASN A 168 -12.37 15.37 -1.81
N PRO A 169 -11.94 16.44 -2.53
CA PRO A 169 -11.26 16.33 -3.80
C PRO A 169 -9.79 15.90 -3.67
N SER A 170 -9.25 15.86 -2.45
CA SER A 170 -7.90 15.40 -2.12
C SER A 170 -7.82 14.94 -0.66
N LEU A 171 -6.73 14.24 -0.29
CA LEU A 171 -6.52 13.78 1.09
C LEU A 171 -6.31 14.97 2.05
N GLY A 172 -5.60 16.00 1.59
CA GLY A 172 -5.44 17.25 2.31
C GLY A 172 -6.78 17.94 2.59
N ASP A 173 -7.69 17.91 1.62
CA ASP A 173 -9.05 18.44 1.79
C ASP A 173 -9.89 17.64 2.79
N LEU A 174 -9.77 16.31 2.79
CA LEU A 174 -10.37 15.45 3.81
C LEU A 174 -9.86 15.82 5.22
N LEU A 175 -8.55 15.97 5.39
CA LEU A 175 -7.94 16.39 6.66
C LEU A 175 -8.46 17.76 7.12
N LEU A 176 -8.55 18.74 6.21
CA LEU A 176 -9.12 20.05 6.54
C LEU A 176 -10.58 19.95 6.97
N ASN A 177 -11.38 19.12 6.32
CA ASN A 177 -12.77 18.87 6.73
C ASN A 177 -12.84 18.27 8.13
N VAL A 178 -12.02 17.26 8.41
CA VAL A 178 -11.94 16.62 9.73
C VAL A 178 -11.52 17.63 10.81
N ILE A 179 -10.56 18.51 10.53
CA ILE A 179 -10.11 19.56 11.46
C ILE A 179 -11.23 20.57 11.74
N VAL A 180 -11.97 21.00 10.70
CA VAL A 180 -13.09 21.94 10.88
C VAL A 180 -14.19 21.31 11.74
N ILE A 181 -14.54 20.05 11.49
CA ILE A 181 -15.53 19.31 12.29
C ILE A 181 -15.05 19.16 13.74
N LEU A 182 -13.76 18.82 13.96
CA LEU A 182 -13.18 18.76 15.30
C LEU A 182 -13.25 20.12 16.01
N CYS A 183 -12.96 21.22 15.32
CA CYS A 183 -13.07 22.56 15.89
C CYS A 183 -14.52 22.87 16.34
N ILE A 184 -15.51 22.52 15.50
CA ILE A 184 -16.92 22.65 15.84
C ILE A 184 -17.26 21.77 17.06
N ALA A 185 -16.77 20.52 17.10
CA ALA A 185 -16.97 19.61 18.22
C ALA A 185 -16.38 20.14 19.53
N ILE A 186 -15.20 20.77 19.50
CA ILE A 186 -14.58 21.42 20.66
C ILE A 186 -15.45 22.58 21.16
N ILE A 187 -15.99 23.41 20.25
CA ILE A 187 -16.90 24.51 20.63
C ILE A 187 -18.16 23.93 21.30
N ILE A 188 -18.81 22.94 20.69
CA ILE A 188 -20.00 22.29 21.25
C ILE A 188 -19.69 21.69 22.63
N PHE A 189 -18.62 20.90 22.75
CA PHE A 189 -18.19 20.27 24.00
C PHE A 189 -17.85 21.28 25.11
N ARG A 190 -17.32 22.45 24.78
CA ARG A 190 -17.00 23.48 25.77
C ARG A 190 -18.24 24.19 26.31
N TYR A 191 -19.28 24.32 25.50
CA TYR A 191 -20.43 25.19 25.81
C TYR A 191 -21.75 24.46 26.07
N TRP A 192 -21.85 23.15 25.83
CA TRP A 192 -23.13 22.40 25.97
C TRP A 192 -23.76 22.52 27.37
N GLN A 193 -22.97 22.52 28.44
CA GLN A 193 -23.47 22.62 29.82
C GLN A 193 -24.21 23.94 30.09
N LYS A 194 -23.80 25.04 29.43
CA LYS A 194 -24.43 26.35 29.61
C LYS A 194 -25.77 26.45 28.89
N VAL A 195 -25.96 25.67 27.82
CA VAL A 195 -27.20 25.60 27.04
C VAL A 195 -28.27 24.77 27.79
N GLY A 196 -27.86 23.73 28.53
CA GLY A 196 -28.77 22.86 29.28
C GLY A 196 -29.37 23.46 30.57
N VAL A 197 -28.69 24.41 31.21
CA VAL A 197 -29.13 25.00 32.51
C VAL A 197 -30.33 25.95 32.35
N THR A 198 -30.60 26.46 31.15
CA THR A 198 -31.65 27.47 30.91
C THR A 198 -33.04 26.91 30.63
N VAL A 199 -33.22 25.60 30.45
CA VAL A 199 -34.51 25.02 30.01
C VAL A 199 -35.19 24.25 31.15
N LYS A 200 -35.68 24.97 32.17
CA LYS A 200 -36.55 24.42 33.22
C LYS A 200 -38.01 24.40 32.75
N PHE A 201 -38.44 23.36 32.07
CA PHE A 201 -39.86 23.13 31.77
C PHE A 201 -40.17 21.66 31.95
N LYS A 202 -41.18 21.36 32.78
CA LYS A 202 -41.53 20.01 33.26
C LYS A 202 -42.09 19.06 32.18
N GLU A 203 -42.45 19.54 31.00
CA GLU A 203 -43.04 18.73 29.93
C GLU A 203 -42.22 18.75 28.63
N LEU A 204 -42.20 17.61 27.94
CA LEU A 204 -41.55 17.41 26.64
C LEU A 204 -42.43 18.02 25.54
N SER A 205 -42.11 19.22 25.07
CA SER A 205 -42.74 19.77 23.87
C SER A 205 -42.36 18.95 22.62
N PRO A 206 -43.20 18.93 21.56
CA PRO A 206 -42.90 18.20 20.32
C PRO A 206 -41.55 18.59 19.70
N LEU A 207 -41.21 19.88 19.73
CA LEU A 207 -39.92 20.39 19.25
C LEU A 207 -38.73 19.84 20.06
N ARG A 208 -38.88 19.66 21.38
CA ARG A 208 -37.83 19.04 22.20
C ARG A 208 -37.69 17.56 21.92
N LEU A 209 -38.80 16.84 21.74
CA LEU A 209 -38.74 15.44 21.36
C LEU A 209 -38.01 15.27 20.02
N LEU A 210 -38.33 16.11 19.03
CA LEU A 210 -37.63 16.15 17.74
C LEU A 210 -36.13 16.39 17.91
N LEU A 211 -35.73 17.40 18.70
CA LEU A 211 -34.31 17.69 18.97
C LEU A 211 -33.59 16.55 19.69
N LEU A 212 -34.27 15.84 20.60
CA LEU A 212 -33.69 14.70 21.32
C LEU A 212 -33.54 13.47 20.43
N VAL A 213 -34.52 13.21 19.55
CA VAL A 213 -34.44 12.14 18.55
C VAL A 213 -33.34 12.46 17.53
N LEU A 214 -33.23 13.72 17.09
CA LEU A 214 -32.14 14.17 16.24
C LEU A 214 -30.78 14.00 16.93
N ALA A 215 -30.66 14.34 18.22
CA ALA A 215 -29.44 14.11 18.99
C ALA A 215 -29.09 12.62 19.11
N ALA A 216 -30.08 11.73 19.24
CA ALA A 216 -29.87 10.29 19.26
C ALA A 216 -29.44 9.73 17.90
N PHE A 217 -30.01 10.24 16.81
CA PHE A 217 -29.54 9.94 15.45
C PHE A 217 -28.09 10.40 15.26
N LEU A 218 -27.78 11.66 15.59
CA LEU A 218 -26.43 12.22 15.48
C LEU A 218 -25.41 11.45 16.32
N LEU A 219 -25.79 10.98 17.52
CA LEU A 219 -24.93 10.15 18.36
C LEU A 219 -24.48 8.89 17.60
N LEU A 220 -25.38 8.20 16.90
CA LEU A 220 -25.02 7.02 16.10
C LEU A 220 -24.21 7.38 14.86
N SER A 221 -24.55 8.48 14.16
CA SER A 221 -23.75 9.00 13.05
C SER A 221 -22.31 9.30 13.47
N ILE A 222 -22.09 9.72 14.71
CA ILE A 222 -20.76 10.01 15.24
C ILE A 222 -19.96 8.74 15.52
N TRP A 223 -20.61 7.66 15.96
CA TRP A 223 -19.96 6.34 16.06
C TRP A 223 -19.60 5.77 14.70
N HIS A 224 -20.38 6.11 13.67
CA HIS A 224 -20.13 5.75 12.28
C HIS A 224 -19.04 6.60 11.60
N TYR A 225 -18.86 7.86 11.99
CA TYR A 225 -17.95 8.79 11.32
C TYR A 225 -16.48 8.30 11.13
N PRO A 226 -15.82 7.66 12.11
CA PRO A 226 -14.49 7.06 11.90
C PRO A 226 -14.48 5.93 10.88
N VAL A 227 -15.53 5.11 10.88
CA VAL A 227 -15.71 3.99 9.96
C VAL A 227 -15.92 4.50 8.53
N GLN A 228 -16.75 5.52 8.37
CA GLN A 228 -16.99 6.15 7.08
C GLN A 228 -15.71 6.79 6.53
N THR A 229 -14.90 7.42 7.39
CA THR A 229 -13.62 8.02 6.99
C THR A 229 -12.64 6.95 6.52
N LEU A 230 -12.53 5.84 7.26
CA LEU A 230 -11.75 4.67 6.84
C LEU A 230 -12.22 4.16 5.47
N GLN A 231 -13.52 3.86 5.31
CA GLN A 231 -14.09 3.35 4.05
C GLN A 231 -13.89 4.32 2.89
N THR A 232 -14.02 5.63 3.13
CA THR A 232 -13.81 6.65 2.10
C THR A 232 -12.38 6.63 1.60
N ILE A 233 -11.40 6.55 2.50
CA ILE A 233 -9.99 6.48 2.15
C ILE A 233 -9.71 5.21 1.34
N THR A 234 -10.16 4.06 1.81
CA THR A 234 -9.83 2.78 1.17
C THR A 234 -10.53 2.55 -0.17
N HIS A 235 -11.78 3.00 -0.37
CA HIS A 235 -12.46 2.85 -1.67
C HIS A 235 -11.91 3.80 -2.75
N ASN A 236 -11.34 4.95 -2.35
CA ASN A 236 -10.98 6.03 -3.28
C ASN A 236 -9.47 6.30 -3.33
N SER A 237 -8.66 5.34 -2.87
CA SER A 237 -7.20 5.39 -2.96
C SER A 237 -6.59 3.99 -2.91
N SER A 238 -5.32 3.86 -3.30
CA SER A 238 -4.53 2.63 -3.11
C SER A 238 -3.90 2.52 -1.71
N ILE A 239 -4.38 3.29 -0.73
CA ILE A 239 -3.78 3.36 0.61
C ILE A 239 -4.29 2.20 1.47
N GLU A 240 -3.37 1.33 1.88
CA GLU A 240 -3.69 0.20 2.77
C GLU A 240 -3.60 0.62 4.25
N LEU A 241 -4.76 0.60 4.92
CA LEU A 241 -4.90 1.00 6.33
C LEU A 241 -4.95 -0.16 7.32
N ALA A 242 -4.98 -1.39 6.82
CA ALA A 242 -4.83 -2.60 7.63
C ALA A 242 -3.35 -2.83 7.94
N ILE A 243 -3.02 -3.21 9.18
CA ILE A 243 -1.64 -3.52 9.57
C ILE A 243 -1.17 -4.87 9.00
N THR A 244 -2.13 -5.72 8.65
CA THR A 244 -1.92 -7.06 8.09
C THR A 244 -1.58 -7.07 6.60
N SER A 245 -1.61 -5.90 5.94
CA SER A 245 -1.40 -5.80 4.48
C SER A 245 -0.13 -5.04 4.10
N SER A 246 0.23 -3.97 4.84
CA SER A 246 1.41 -3.15 4.53
C SER A 246 2.07 -2.58 5.78
N LEU A 247 3.40 -2.41 5.76
CA LEU A 247 4.17 -1.66 6.78
C LEU A 247 4.72 -0.32 6.27
N ASP A 248 4.33 0.10 5.07
CA ASP A 248 4.79 1.35 4.49
C ASP A 248 4.51 2.54 5.42
N ALA A 249 5.52 3.38 5.63
CA ALA A 249 5.46 4.57 6.49
C ALA A 249 5.39 5.85 5.65
N SER A 250 4.84 5.77 4.43
CA SER A 250 4.63 6.94 3.59
C SER A 250 3.84 8.04 4.31
N LEU A 251 4.20 9.29 4.01
CA LEU A 251 3.56 10.47 4.59
C LEU A 251 2.03 10.43 4.37
N ILE A 252 1.60 9.95 3.21
CA ILE A 252 0.19 9.83 2.83
C ILE A 252 -0.54 8.87 3.77
N ARG A 253 0.02 7.68 4.02
CA ARG A 253 -0.58 6.70 4.95
C ARG A 253 -0.64 7.25 6.38
N ILE A 254 0.43 7.89 6.85
CA ILE A 254 0.48 8.53 8.18
C ILE A 254 -0.60 9.60 8.30
N LEU A 255 -0.76 10.46 7.29
CA LEU A 255 -1.77 11.51 7.25
C LEU A 255 -3.20 10.93 7.25
N SER A 256 -3.43 9.82 6.56
CA SER A 256 -4.71 9.08 6.61
C SER A 256 -5.00 8.52 8.00
N LEU A 257 -4.02 7.93 8.68
CA LEU A 257 -4.16 7.46 10.07
C LEU A 257 -4.43 8.62 11.03
N VAL A 258 -3.76 9.76 10.85
CA VAL A 258 -4.01 10.99 11.62
C VAL A 258 -5.45 11.48 11.39
N ALA A 259 -5.94 11.48 10.15
CA ALA A 259 -7.33 11.86 9.86
C ALA A 259 -8.31 11.00 10.66
N ILE A 260 -8.12 9.68 10.68
CA ILE A 260 -8.94 8.74 11.46
C ILE A 260 -8.85 9.05 12.97
N LEU A 261 -7.65 9.27 13.52
CA LEU A 261 -7.50 9.60 14.95
C LEU A 261 -8.14 10.95 15.33
N LEU A 262 -8.15 11.93 14.43
CA LEU A 262 -8.89 13.18 14.63
C LEU A 262 -10.41 12.95 14.64
N THR A 263 -10.92 12.03 13.82
CA THR A 263 -12.34 11.63 13.90
C THR A 263 -12.67 10.92 15.21
N TRP A 264 -11.74 10.15 15.79
CA TRP A 264 -11.92 9.54 17.11
C TRP A 264 -12.04 10.58 18.22
N THR A 265 -11.21 11.62 18.16
CA THR A 265 -11.29 12.75 19.11
C THR A 265 -12.62 13.47 18.98
N THR A 266 -13.07 13.72 17.75
CA THR A 266 -14.39 14.29 17.47
C THR A 266 -15.50 13.42 18.05
N ALA A 267 -15.42 12.11 17.81
CA ALA A 267 -16.41 11.16 18.26
C ALA A 267 -16.49 11.09 19.77
N PHE A 268 -15.35 11.04 20.45
CA PHE A 268 -15.27 11.08 21.91
C PHE A 268 -15.95 12.34 22.50
N LEU A 269 -15.61 13.52 21.99
CA LEU A 269 -16.13 14.80 22.48
C LEU A 269 -17.66 14.88 22.31
N LEU A 270 -18.16 14.57 21.11
CA LEU A 270 -19.58 14.67 20.83
C LEU A 270 -20.39 13.55 21.47
N ASN A 271 -19.83 12.34 21.60
CA ASN A 271 -20.44 11.24 22.35
C ASN A 271 -20.76 11.68 23.80
N HIS A 272 -19.82 12.36 24.47
CA HIS A 272 -20.06 12.91 25.80
C HIS A 272 -21.23 13.90 25.82
N VAL A 273 -21.26 14.83 24.85
CA VAL A 273 -22.30 15.86 24.75
C VAL A 273 -23.67 15.23 24.55
N PHE A 274 -23.81 14.36 23.55
CA PHE A 274 -25.12 13.82 23.17
C PHE A 274 -25.67 12.84 24.20
N ILE A 275 -24.85 11.96 24.79
CA ILE A 275 -25.31 11.06 25.86
C ILE A 275 -25.84 11.87 27.04
N ASN A 276 -25.11 12.90 27.47
CA ASN A 276 -25.54 13.72 28.60
C ASN A 276 -26.77 14.57 28.27
N PHE A 277 -26.84 15.11 27.06
CA PHE A 277 -28.01 15.86 26.59
C PHE A 277 -29.28 14.98 26.60
N ILE A 278 -29.19 13.77 26.03
CA ILE A 278 -30.31 12.81 25.97
C ILE A 278 -30.71 12.32 27.37
N THR A 279 -29.75 11.96 28.21
CA THR A 279 -30.05 11.41 29.55
C THR A 279 -30.54 12.47 30.53
N THR A 280 -29.99 13.69 30.49
CA THR A 280 -30.37 14.78 31.41
C THR A 280 -31.76 15.32 31.07
N ILE A 281 -32.05 15.53 29.78
CA ILE A 281 -33.31 16.15 29.34
C ILE A 281 -34.40 15.10 29.10
N GLY A 282 -34.05 13.95 28.51
CA GLY A 282 -34.99 12.87 28.23
C GLY A 282 -35.42 12.08 29.47
N GLY A 283 -34.62 12.10 30.54
CA GLY A 283 -34.93 11.43 31.81
C GLY A 283 -35.33 9.96 31.62
N LYS A 284 -36.50 9.56 32.13
CA LYS A 284 -37.03 8.18 31.99
C LYS A 284 -37.33 7.75 30.55
N HIS A 285 -37.41 8.70 29.61
CA HIS A 285 -37.67 8.44 28.19
C HIS A 285 -36.39 8.29 27.36
N ALA A 286 -35.20 8.49 27.95
CA ALA A 286 -33.91 8.46 27.24
C ALA A 286 -33.71 7.19 26.40
N HIS A 287 -34.02 6.01 26.94
CA HIS A 287 -33.91 4.74 26.20
C HIS A 287 -34.86 4.67 24.99
N ARG A 288 -36.10 5.16 25.12
CA ARG A 288 -37.06 5.21 24.01
C ARG A 288 -36.63 6.18 22.92
N ILE A 289 -36.05 7.32 23.32
CA ILE A 289 -35.47 8.30 22.40
C ILE A 289 -34.28 7.69 21.65
N LEU A 290 -33.41 6.95 22.35
CA LEU A 290 -32.27 6.28 21.73
C LEU A 290 -32.71 5.20 20.72
N LEU A 291 -33.74 4.43 21.05
CA LEU A 291 -34.36 3.46 20.13
C LEU A 291 -34.96 4.15 18.91
N ALA A 292 -35.67 5.27 19.08
CA ALA A 292 -36.21 6.05 17.96
C ALA A 292 -35.10 6.59 17.04
N GLY A 293 -34.01 7.12 17.63
CA GLY A 293 -32.83 7.54 16.87
C GLY A 293 -32.15 6.37 16.14
N THR A 294 -32.10 5.20 16.76
CA THR A 294 -31.57 3.96 16.15
C THR A 294 -32.41 3.51 14.96
N PHE A 295 -33.74 3.57 15.08
CA PHE A 295 -34.65 3.23 13.99
C PHE A 295 -34.46 4.17 12.80
N ILE A 296 -34.36 5.49 13.02
CA ILE A 296 -34.10 6.46 11.95
C ILE A 296 -32.73 6.24 11.32
N PHE A 297 -31.70 6.00 12.13
CA PHE A 297 -30.35 5.69 11.64
C PHE A 297 -30.37 4.43 10.77
N GLY A 298 -31.02 3.36 11.23
CA GLY A 298 -31.17 2.13 10.46
C GLY A 298 -31.94 2.31 9.15
N LEU A 299 -33.03 3.11 9.16
CA LEU A 299 -33.84 3.36 7.97
C LEU A 299 -33.06 4.11 6.89
N ILE A 300 -32.30 5.14 7.27
CA ILE A 300 -31.47 5.92 6.32
C ILE A 300 -30.38 5.03 5.71
N ASN A 301 -29.65 4.29 6.56
CA ASN A 301 -28.53 3.48 6.12
C ASN A 301 -28.95 2.20 5.38
N TYR A 302 -30.16 1.68 5.63
CA TYR A 302 -30.75 0.62 4.84
C TYR A 302 -31.05 1.08 3.40
N TRP A 303 -31.46 2.34 3.22
CA TRP A 303 -31.71 2.91 1.90
C TRP A 303 -30.41 3.11 1.09
N GLU A 304 -29.27 3.24 1.76
CA GLU A 304 -27.94 3.30 1.14
C GLU A 304 -27.30 1.90 0.97
N ASP A 305 -28.04 0.81 1.16
CA ASP A 305 -27.58 -0.59 1.12
C ASP A 305 -26.38 -0.89 2.05
N GLN A 306 -26.24 -0.12 3.13
CA GLN A 306 -25.14 -0.23 4.08
C GLN A 306 -25.65 -0.14 5.52
N PRO A 307 -26.31 -1.18 6.07
CA PRO A 307 -27.05 -1.07 7.34
C PRO A 307 -26.19 -0.86 8.61
N TYR A 308 -24.85 -0.91 8.52
CA TYR A 308 -23.87 -0.69 9.61
C TYR A 308 -24.24 -1.30 10.98
N ILE A 309 -24.80 -2.51 10.98
CA ILE A 309 -25.33 -3.19 12.18
C ILE A 309 -24.28 -3.31 13.28
N ALA A 310 -23.04 -3.66 12.92
CA ALA A 310 -21.94 -3.77 13.87
C ALA A 310 -21.67 -2.45 14.60
N THR A 311 -21.74 -1.32 13.90
CA THR A 311 -21.53 0.01 14.49
C THR A 311 -22.61 0.32 15.51
N VAL A 312 -23.87 0.00 15.20
CA VAL A 312 -25.01 0.18 16.12
C VAL A 312 -24.83 -0.69 17.37
N CYS A 313 -24.46 -1.97 17.22
CA CYS A 313 -24.23 -2.87 18.34
C CYS A 313 -23.12 -2.36 19.27
N VAL A 314 -21.97 -1.98 18.71
CA VAL A 314 -20.83 -1.44 19.48
C VAL A 314 -21.21 -0.14 20.20
N ALA A 315 -21.88 0.78 19.52
CA ALA A 315 -22.34 2.04 20.10
C ALA A 315 -23.28 1.79 21.28
N TRP A 316 -24.27 0.90 21.13
CA TRP A 316 -25.19 0.54 22.21
C TRP A 316 -24.47 -0.12 23.38
N SER A 317 -23.54 -1.05 23.14
CA SER A 317 -22.74 -1.67 24.21
C SER A 317 -21.98 -0.62 25.02
N VAL A 318 -21.32 0.34 24.34
CA VAL A 318 -20.58 1.41 25.00
C VAL A 318 -21.52 2.34 25.78
N ILE A 319 -22.65 2.75 25.18
CA ILE A 319 -23.64 3.62 25.84
C ILE A 319 -24.20 2.95 27.10
N LEU A 320 -24.53 1.65 27.06
CA LEU A 320 -25.03 0.92 28.22
C LEU A 320 -23.99 0.83 29.34
N ILE A 321 -22.73 0.51 29.00
CA ILE A 321 -21.61 0.50 29.96
C ILE A 321 -21.44 1.87 30.60
N MET A 322 -21.52 2.95 29.81
CA MET A 322 -21.40 4.32 30.31
C MET A 322 -22.51 4.72 31.28
N GLN A 323 -23.75 4.33 30.98
CA GLN A 323 -24.90 4.61 31.85
C GLN A 323 -24.81 3.82 33.16
N TYR A 324 -24.45 2.53 33.10
CA TYR A 324 -24.28 1.68 34.28
C TYR A 324 -23.15 2.17 35.19
N ALA A 325 -21.98 2.49 34.62
CA ALA A 325 -20.82 2.98 35.37
C ALA A 325 -20.95 4.44 35.84
N ARG A 326 -22.00 5.16 35.41
CA ARG A 326 -22.25 6.59 35.68
C ARG A 326 -21.04 7.47 35.33
N PHE A 327 -20.42 7.21 34.18
CA PHE A 327 -19.24 7.95 33.74
C PHE A 327 -19.53 9.40 33.32
N SER A 328 -20.78 9.76 33.05
CA SER A 328 -21.20 11.09 32.59
C SER A 328 -20.75 12.26 33.48
N GLY A 329 -20.63 12.05 34.80
CA GLY A 329 -20.17 13.06 35.75
C GLY A 329 -18.64 13.15 35.92
N SER A 330 -17.87 12.20 35.38
CA SER A 330 -16.44 12.05 35.67
C SER A 330 -15.53 13.03 34.93
N LEU A 331 -16.03 13.73 33.89
CA LEU A 331 -15.22 14.66 33.10
C LEU A 331 -15.09 16.06 33.73
N VAL A 332 -15.91 16.39 34.74
CA VAL A 332 -15.82 17.67 35.46
C VAL A 332 -14.60 17.71 36.40
N ARG A 333 -14.17 16.55 36.91
CA ARG A 333 -12.97 16.41 37.74
C ARG A 333 -12.23 15.15 37.33
N ILE A 334 -10.96 15.29 36.91
CA ILE A 334 -10.12 14.15 36.52
C ILE A 334 -9.97 13.20 37.73
N GLN A 335 -10.63 12.06 37.67
CA GLN A 335 -10.61 10.97 38.66
C GLN A 335 -10.31 9.65 37.93
N TYR A 336 -10.08 8.56 38.67
CA TYR A 336 -9.91 7.23 38.08
C TYR A 336 -11.06 6.85 37.11
N LYS A 337 -12.30 7.29 37.39
CA LYS A 337 -13.48 7.07 36.52
C LYS A 337 -13.36 7.76 35.15
N THR A 338 -12.60 8.85 35.04
CA THR A 338 -12.36 9.55 33.77
C THR A 338 -11.50 8.70 32.84
N PHE A 339 -10.53 7.98 33.38
CA PHE A 339 -9.67 7.07 32.60
C PHE A 339 -10.43 5.83 32.13
N GLY A 340 -11.29 5.26 32.98
CA GLY A 340 -12.23 4.21 32.56
C GLY A 340 -13.15 4.67 31.42
N TYR A 341 -13.62 5.93 31.47
CA TYR A 341 -14.42 6.51 30.39
C TYR A 341 -13.66 6.60 29.06
N PHE A 342 -12.44 7.15 29.07
CA PHE A 342 -11.60 7.21 27.87
C PHE A 342 -11.37 5.81 27.29
N PHE A 343 -11.04 4.84 28.13
CA PHE A 343 -10.74 3.48 27.70
C PHE A 343 -11.95 2.78 27.06
N VAL A 344 -13.14 2.87 27.68
CA VAL A 344 -14.34 2.20 27.12
C VAL A 344 -14.72 2.78 25.76
N VAL A 345 -14.65 4.10 25.57
CA VAL A 345 -14.86 4.70 24.24
C VAL A 345 -13.82 4.20 23.26
N LEU A 346 -12.54 4.25 23.67
CA LEU A 346 -11.43 3.88 22.80
C LEU A 346 -11.51 2.44 22.34
N PHE A 347 -11.78 1.52 23.28
CA PHE A 347 -11.99 0.11 23.00
C PHE A 347 -13.13 -0.09 21.99
N GLY A 348 -14.26 0.61 22.19
CA GLY A 348 -15.38 0.60 21.26
C GLY A 348 -14.99 1.10 19.87
N LEU A 349 -14.27 2.22 19.76
CA LEU A 349 -13.84 2.79 18.48
C LEU A 349 -12.85 1.86 17.75
N ALA A 350 -11.86 1.30 18.47
CA ALA A 350 -10.92 0.33 17.92
C ALA A 350 -11.62 -0.93 17.42
N LEU A 351 -12.59 -1.45 18.17
CA LEU A 351 -13.40 -2.60 17.78
C LEU A 351 -14.24 -2.30 16.53
N ASN A 352 -14.87 -1.12 16.48
CA ASN A 352 -15.69 -0.69 15.34
C ASN A 352 -14.87 -0.63 14.05
N VAL A 353 -13.69 0.00 14.11
CA VAL A 353 -12.76 0.11 12.97
C VAL A 353 -12.25 -1.27 12.55
N ALA A 354 -11.85 -2.12 13.49
CA ALA A 354 -11.37 -3.47 13.18
C ALA A 354 -12.43 -4.34 12.50
N ILE A 355 -13.69 -4.26 12.95
CA ILE A 355 -14.82 -4.94 12.30
C ILE A 355 -15.00 -4.42 10.87
N ARG A 356 -14.91 -3.10 10.64
CA ARG A 356 -15.02 -2.58 9.26
C ARG A 356 -13.87 -3.02 8.38
N ILE A 357 -12.63 -3.04 8.89
CA ILE A 357 -11.48 -3.54 8.13
C ILE A 357 -11.71 -4.98 7.68
N TYR A 358 -12.26 -5.83 8.55
CA TYR A 358 -12.59 -7.20 8.19
C TYR A 358 -13.62 -7.30 7.05
N PHE A 359 -14.70 -6.52 7.10
CA PHE A 359 -15.69 -6.53 6.03
C PHE A 359 -15.18 -5.91 4.73
N LEU A 360 -14.35 -4.87 4.82
CA LEU A 360 -13.75 -4.21 3.68
C LEU A 360 -12.73 -5.10 2.97
N ASP A 361 -11.88 -5.81 3.72
CA ASP A 361 -10.96 -6.82 3.16
C ASP A 361 -11.75 -7.89 2.39
N LYS A 362 -12.86 -8.37 2.97
CA LYS A 362 -13.76 -9.32 2.29
C LYS A 362 -14.36 -8.76 0.99
N GLU A 363 -14.79 -7.51 1.00
CA GLU A 363 -15.36 -6.80 -0.17
C GLU A 363 -14.30 -6.61 -1.27
N GLN A 364 -13.12 -6.14 -0.90
CA GLN A 364 -12.02 -5.89 -1.83
C GLN A 364 -11.45 -7.19 -2.42
N GLN A 365 -11.35 -8.26 -1.62
CA GLN A 365 -10.96 -9.58 -2.12
C GLN A 365 -11.96 -10.12 -3.13
N ALA A 366 -13.28 -10.00 -2.85
CA ALA A 366 -14.32 -10.39 -3.79
C ALA A 366 -14.21 -9.66 -5.13
N GLU A 367 -14.05 -8.34 -5.11
CA GLU A 367 -13.87 -7.54 -6.34
C GLU A 367 -12.61 -7.95 -7.11
N ASN A 368 -11.50 -8.18 -6.41
CA ASN A 368 -10.25 -8.63 -7.03
C ASN A 368 -10.38 -10.03 -7.64
N GLN A 369 -11.08 -10.95 -6.98
CA GLN A 369 -11.34 -12.31 -7.48
C GLN A 369 -12.19 -12.29 -8.76
N VAL A 370 -13.26 -11.49 -8.78
CA VAL A 370 -14.11 -11.31 -9.97
C VAL A 370 -13.31 -10.70 -11.11
N ARG A 371 -12.59 -9.60 -10.86
CA ARG A 371 -11.75 -8.94 -11.87
C ARG A 371 -10.70 -9.87 -12.44
N PHE A 372 -10.06 -10.68 -11.59
CA PHE A 372 -9.09 -11.69 -12.02
C PHE A 372 -9.75 -12.78 -12.87
N ALA A 373 -10.86 -13.35 -12.40
CA ALA A 373 -11.60 -14.40 -13.12
C ALA A 373 -12.08 -13.91 -14.49
N GLU A 374 -12.64 -12.70 -14.56
CA GLU A 374 -13.02 -12.05 -15.81
C GLU A 374 -11.81 -11.84 -16.71
N SER A 375 -10.68 -11.35 -16.20
CA SER A 375 -9.46 -11.19 -17.00
C SER A 375 -8.93 -12.51 -17.56
N TYR A 376 -9.11 -13.61 -16.83
CA TYR A 376 -8.74 -14.97 -17.26
C TYR A 376 -9.71 -15.51 -18.32
N LEU A 377 -11.00 -15.18 -18.22
CA LEU A 377 -12.04 -15.54 -19.17
C LEU A 377 -12.08 -14.66 -20.42
N VAL A 378 -11.52 -13.45 -20.35
CA VAL A 378 -11.37 -12.55 -21.49
C VAL A 378 -10.37 -13.17 -22.46
N ASP A 379 -10.94 -13.87 -23.42
CA ASP A 379 -10.33 -14.61 -24.52
C ASP A 379 -9.55 -13.71 -25.52
N ARG A 380 -9.50 -12.39 -25.25
CA ARG A 380 -8.99 -11.34 -26.12
C ARG A 380 -8.12 -10.33 -25.34
N ASP A 381 -6.83 -10.41 -25.54
CA ASP A 381 -5.85 -9.44 -25.09
C ASP A 381 -5.85 -8.22 -26.02
N SER A 382 -6.86 -7.36 -25.86
CA SER A 382 -7.08 -6.19 -26.72
C SER A 382 -5.87 -5.24 -26.74
N PHE A 383 -5.10 -5.21 -25.65
CA PHE A 383 -3.88 -4.40 -25.56
C PHE A 383 -2.69 -5.09 -26.23
N GLY A 384 -2.51 -6.40 -26.02
CA GLY A 384 -1.55 -7.19 -26.80
C GLY A 384 -1.79 -7.08 -28.30
N GLU A 385 -3.05 -7.08 -28.74
CA GLU A 385 -3.42 -6.85 -30.15
C GLU A 385 -2.99 -5.46 -30.65
N PHE A 386 -3.20 -4.40 -29.84
CA PHE A 386 -2.74 -3.04 -30.18
C PHE A 386 -1.22 -2.98 -30.29
N LEU A 387 -0.49 -3.57 -29.34
CA LEU A 387 0.97 -3.60 -29.36
C LEU A 387 1.50 -4.41 -30.56
N LEU A 388 0.90 -5.54 -30.89
CA LEU A 388 1.25 -6.34 -32.08
C LEU A 388 1.02 -5.53 -33.37
N ASN A 389 -0.08 -4.78 -33.44
CA ASN A 389 -0.34 -3.90 -34.56
C ASN A 389 0.73 -2.81 -34.71
N ASP A 390 1.21 -2.23 -33.61
CA ASP A 390 2.28 -1.22 -33.61
C ASP A 390 3.64 -1.78 -34.10
N LEU A 391 3.84 -3.11 -34.05
CA LEU A 391 5.03 -3.76 -34.64
C LEU A 391 5.00 -3.79 -36.16
N THR A 392 3.81 -3.82 -36.77
CA THR A 392 3.63 -3.95 -38.22
C THR A 392 4.36 -2.87 -39.02
N PRO A 393 4.15 -1.56 -38.78
CA PRO A 393 4.87 -0.53 -39.52
C PRO A 393 6.38 -0.57 -39.24
N LYS A 394 6.78 -0.81 -37.99
CA LYS A 394 8.18 -0.86 -37.56
C LYS A 394 8.98 -1.96 -38.27
N ILE A 395 8.42 -3.16 -38.37
CA ILE A 395 9.04 -4.31 -39.05
C ILE A 395 8.98 -4.12 -40.57
N LYS A 396 7.86 -3.59 -41.09
CA LYS A 396 7.65 -3.38 -42.53
C LYS A 396 8.65 -2.37 -43.12
N GLU A 397 8.94 -1.28 -42.41
CA GLU A 397 9.81 -0.20 -42.88
C GLU A 397 11.30 -0.43 -42.60
N ASP A 398 11.65 -1.52 -41.90
CA ASP A 398 13.03 -1.80 -41.52
C ASP A 398 13.90 -2.21 -42.72
N ALA A 399 14.81 -1.31 -43.12
CA ALA A 399 15.73 -1.51 -44.23
C ALA A 399 16.63 -2.77 -44.08
N PHE A 400 16.99 -3.17 -42.86
CA PHE A 400 17.76 -4.38 -42.60
C PHE A 400 16.95 -5.63 -42.91
N ILE A 401 15.68 -5.66 -42.47
CA ILE A 401 14.77 -6.78 -42.72
C ILE A 401 14.49 -6.88 -44.22
N GLN A 402 14.11 -5.77 -44.87
CA GLN A 402 13.84 -5.72 -46.32
C GLN A 402 15.03 -6.22 -47.15
N THR A 403 16.25 -5.76 -46.85
CA THR A 403 17.44 -6.12 -47.62
C THR A 403 17.83 -7.58 -47.44
N ARG A 404 17.75 -8.08 -46.20
CA ARG A 404 18.24 -9.41 -45.85
C ARG A 404 17.24 -10.51 -46.20
N LEU A 405 15.95 -10.19 -46.26
CA LEU A 405 14.89 -11.11 -46.68
C LEU A 405 15.04 -11.51 -48.16
N VAL A 406 15.35 -10.55 -49.04
CA VAL A 406 15.48 -10.76 -50.50
C VAL A 406 16.77 -11.50 -50.89
N SER A 407 17.86 -11.33 -50.13
CA SER A 407 19.15 -11.89 -50.51
C SER A 407 19.20 -13.41 -50.30
N PRO A 408 19.42 -14.24 -51.34
CA PRO A 408 19.49 -15.70 -51.19
C PRO A 408 20.74 -16.17 -50.44
N PHE A 409 21.78 -15.35 -50.37
CA PHE A 409 23.08 -15.72 -49.77
C PHE A 409 23.21 -15.35 -48.28
N LEU A 410 22.30 -14.52 -47.75
CA LEU A 410 22.37 -14.07 -46.36
C LEU A 410 21.52 -14.95 -45.44
N SER A 411 22.12 -15.38 -44.33
CA SER A 411 21.39 -16.05 -43.24
C SER A 411 20.22 -15.19 -42.77
N LYS A 412 19.10 -15.87 -42.52
CA LYS A 412 17.81 -15.30 -42.11
C LYS A 412 17.62 -15.25 -40.60
N LEU A 413 18.45 -15.98 -39.85
CA LEU A 413 18.44 -16.02 -38.39
C LEU A 413 18.63 -14.63 -37.73
N PRO A 414 19.48 -13.72 -38.27
CA PRO A 414 19.57 -12.34 -37.75
C PRO A 414 18.28 -11.52 -37.89
N ILE A 415 17.38 -11.85 -38.82
CA ILE A 415 16.07 -11.21 -38.93
C ILE A 415 15.19 -11.63 -37.76
N GLN A 416 15.14 -12.93 -37.46
CA GLN A 416 14.39 -13.45 -36.31
C GLN A 416 14.92 -12.87 -34.98
N GLN A 417 16.24 -12.78 -34.82
CA GLN A 417 16.86 -12.17 -33.65
C GLN A 417 16.50 -10.69 -33.52
N LYS A 418 16.60 -9.92 -34.61
CA LYS A 418 16.25 -8.49 -34.59
C LYS A 418 14.78 -8.27 -34.22
N ILE A 419 13.87 -9.05 -34.80
CA ILE A 419 12.44 -8.97 -34.45
C ILE A 419 12.22 -9.27 -32.96
N ARG A 420 12.81 -10.35 -32.46
CA ARG A 420 12.66 -10.78 -31.07
C ARG A 420 13.27 -9.79 -30.06
N GLN A 421 14.44 -9.24 -30.35
CA GLN A 421 15.23 -8.46 -29.39
C GLN A 421 14.98 -6.95 -29.47
N VAL A 422 14.56 -6.43 -30.63
CA VAL A 422 14.43 -4.98 -30.85
C VAL A 422 12.96 -4.54 -30.89
N TYR A 423 12.08 -5.34 -31.49
CA TYR A 423 10.69 -4.94 -31.71
C TYR A 423 9.74 -5.43 -30.63
N PHE A 424 9.93 -6.66 -30.13
CA PHE A 424 9.10 -7.16 -29.05
C PHE A 424 9.46 -6.51 -27.71
N SER A 425 8.47 -5.87 -27.08
CA SER A 425 8.59 -5.37 -25.71
C SER A 425 8.48 -6.50 -24.69
N SER A 426 8.98 -6.25 -23.46
CA SER A 426 8.88 -7.17 -22.31
C SER A 426 7.46 -7.67 -22.02
N TYR A 427 6.43 -6.92 -22.43
CA TYR A 427 5.03 -7.32 -22.37
C TYR A 427 4.78 -8.74 -22.92
N PHE A 428 5.44 -9.10 -24.03
CA PHE A 428 5.21 -10.37 -24.72
C PHE A 428 6.00 -11.54 -24.13
N ASN A 429 6.74 -11.36 -23.03
CA ASN A 429 7.46 -12.45 -22.36
C ASN A 429 6.51 -13.55 -21.81
N LYS A 430 5.22 -13.22 -21.64
CA LYS A 430 4.15 -14.17 -21.29
C LYS A 430 3.76 -15.10 -22.46
N TYR A 431 4.24 -14.84 -23.67
CA TYR A 431 4.02 -15.68 -24.86
C TYR A 431 5.31 -16.38 -25.27
N ASP A 432 5.16 -17.59 -25.80
CA ASP A 432 6.16 -18.21 -26.66
C ASP A 432 5.98 -17.65 -28.08
N ILE A 433 7.03 -17.05 -28.61
CA ILE A 433 7.01 -16.36 -29.90
C ILE A 433 7.76 -17.21 -30.92
N ASN A 434 7.08 -17.65 -31.97
CA ASN A 434 7.67 -18.32 -33.12
C ASN A 434 7.64 -17.35 -34.33
N ILE A 435 8.79 -17.17 -35.00
CA ILE A 435 8.93 -16.23 -36.11
C ILE A 435 9.30 -17.02 -37.35
N GLN A 436 8.42 -17.03 -38.33
CA GLN A 436 8.62 -17.69 -39.62
C GLN A 436 8.76 -16.65 -40.73
N LEU A 437 9.68 -16.91 -41.65
CA LEU A 437 9.99 -16.00 -42.76
C LEU A 437 9.67 -16.70 -44.08
N PHE A 438 9.05 -15.97 -45.01
CA PHE A 438 8.68 -16.49 -46.33
C PHE A 438 9.20 -15.58 -47.44
N ASN A 439 9.62 -16.18 -48.55
CA ASN A 439 9.98 -15.43 -49.75
C ASN A 439 8.73 -14.91 -50.49
N SER A 440 8.94 -14.20 -51.61
CA SER A 440 7.84 -13.69 -52.44
C SER A 440 6.99 -14.79 -53.11
N ALA A 441 7.52 -16.00 -53.27
CA ALA A 441 6.81 -17.17 -53.80
C ALA A 441 5.99 -17.91 -52.73
N GLY A 442 6.22 -17.60 -51.44
CA GLY A 442 5.56 -18.24 -50.30
C GLY A 442 6.30 -19.45 -49.73
N ASP A 443 7.57 -19.68 -50.11
CA ASP A 443 8.40 -20.74 -49.53
C ASP A 443 8.97 -20.32 -48.17
N ASN A 444 8.99 -21.25 -47.22
CA ASN A 444 9.52 -21.03 -45.88
C ASN A 444 11.06 -20.94 -45.91
N LEU A 445 11.61 -19.87 -45.34
CA LEU A 445 13.04 -19.56 -45.30
C LEU A 445 13.69 -19.91 -43.95
N THR A 446 12.91 -20.42 -42.99
CA THR A 446 13.30 -20.55 -41.57
C THR A 446 13.13 -21.94 -41.00
N ALA A 447 12.24 -22.77 -41.55
CA ALA A 447 11.95 -24.11 -41.04
C ALA A 447 12.44 -25.19 -42.01
N TYR A 448 12.86 -26.34 -41.46
CA TYR A 448 13.09 -27.58 -42.22
C TYR A 448 11.78 -28.27 -42.63
N THR A 449 10.62 -27.71 -42.24
CA THR A 449 9.29 -28.18 -42.61
C THR A 449 8.81 -27.48 -43.88
N SER A 450 8.20 -28.24 -44.79
CA SER A 450 7.72 -27.81 -46.10
C SER A 450 6.37 -27.07 -46.06
N VAL A 451 6.03 -26.38 -44.97
CA VAL A 451 4.74 -25.68 -44.85
C VAL A 451 4.81 -24.40 -45.66
N SER A 452 3.96 -24.26 -46.68
CA SER A 452 3.91 -23.07 -47.52
C SER A 452 3.14 -21.93 -46.84
N PHE A 453 3.45 -20.69 -47.20
CA PHE A 453 2.67 -19.53 -46.75
C PHE A 453 1.18 -19.67 -47.08
N SER A 454 0.86 -20.29 -48.22
CA SER A 454 -0.53 -20.51 -48.65
C SER A 454 -1.31 -21.44 -47.73
N ASP A 455 -0.64 -22.42 -47.11
CA ASP A 455 -1.26 -23.36 -46.16
C ASP A 455 -1.58 -22.67 -44.83
N ILE A 456 -0.69 -21.78 -44.38
CA ILE A 456 -0.91 -20.95 -43.18
C ILE A 456 -2.13 -20.05 -43.38
N ILE A 457 -2.19 -19.30 -44.48
CA ILE A 457 -3.34 -18.42 -44.77
C ILE A 457 -4.65 -19.21 -44.85
N LYS A 458 -4.68 -20.36 -45.54
CA LYS A 458 -5.86 -21.24 -45.58
C LYS A 458 -6.27 -21.71 -44.19
N SER A 459 -5.31 -22.06 -43.33
CA SER A 459 -5.60 -22.47 -41.95
C SER A 459 -6.17 -21.33 -41.10
N LEU A 460 -5.70 -20.10 -41.32
CA LEU A 460 -6.18 -18.91 -40.62
C LEU A 460 -7.60 -18.55 -41.06
N ASP A 461 -7.89 -18.60 -42.36
CA ASP A 461 -9.24 -18.34 -42.87
C ASP A 461 -10.26 -19.40 -42.40
N ALA A 462 -9.83 -20.64 -42.17
CA ALA A 462 -10.71 -21.71 -41.69
C ALA A 462 -10.92 -21.70 -40.17
N ASN A 463 -9.88 -21.37 -39.38
CA ASN A 463 -9.86 -21.63 -37.93
C ASN A 463 -9.58 -20.39 -37.06
N ALA A 464 -9.26 -19.24 -37.65
CA ALA A 464 -8.97 -18.01 -36.90
C ALA A 464 -10.10 -16.99 -36.99
N SER A 465 -10.28 -16.24 -35.91
CA SER A 465 -11.09 -15.03 -35.86
C SER A 465 -10.23 -13.81 -36.25
N ARG A 466 -10.75 -12.92 -37.09
CA ARG A 466 -10.07 -11.66 -37.44
C ARG A 466 -10.19 -10.67 -36.28
N THR A 467 -9.10 -9.97 -35.98
CA THR A 467 -9.10 -8.89 -35.00
C THR A 467 -9.51 -7.56 -35.66
N ALA A 468 -9.54 -6.47 -34.89
CA ALA A 468 -9.76 -5.12 -35.41
C ALA A 468 -8.57 -4.61 -36.28
N TYR A 469 -7.42 -5.29 -36.24
CA TYR A 469 -6.20 -4.88 -36.92
C TYR A 469 -5.91 -5.77 -38.12
N GLU A 470 -5.49 -5.16 -39.23
CA GLU A 470 -5.18 -5.87 -40.47
C GLU A 470 -3.96 -6.79 -40.30
N GLY A 471 -4.05 -8.01 -40.83
CA GLY A 471 -2.97 -9.01 -40.73
C GLY A 471 -2.83 -9.68 -39.35
N LEU A 472 -3.64 -9.30 -38.35
CA LEU A 472 -3.63 -9.91 -37.03
C LEU A 472 -4.84 -10.83 -36.84
N TYR A 473 -4.54 -12.09 -36.57
CA TYR A 473 -5.51 -13.17 -36.42
C TYR A 473 -5.43 -13.76 -35.01
N ARG A 474 -6.58 -14.17 -34.49
CA ARG A 474 -6.71 -14.85 -33.20
C ARG A 474 -7.24 -16.26 -33.41
N LEU A 475 -6.48 -17.26 -32.99
CA LEU A 475 -6.88 -18.66 -33.06
C LEU A 475 -7.70 -18.98 -31.81
N SER A 476 -8.96 -19.39 -32.00
CA SER A 476 -9.81 -19.88 -30.90
C SER A 476 -9.85 -21.39 -30.98
N ALA A 477 -9.23 -22.06 -30.01
CA ALA A 477 -9.17 -23.51 -29.97
C ALA A 477 -10.53 -24.06 -29.51
N LYS A 478 -11.43 -24.37 -30.45
CA LYS A 478 -12.61 -25.19 -30.15
C LYS A 478 -12.16 -26.57 -29.68
N GLY A 479 -12.21 -26.80 -28.37
CA GLY A 479 -12.10 -28.13 -27.76
C GLY A 479 -10.69 -28.75 -27.72
N ARG A 480 -9.61 -27.97 -27.84
CA ARG A 480 -8.26 -28.44 -27.48
C ARG A 480 -7.59 -27.50 -26.50
N ASP A 481 -6.96 -28.13 -25.53
CA ASP A 481 -5.95 -27.71 -24.56
C ASP A 481 -4.89 -26.73 -25.12
N ILE A 482 -5.23 -25.50 -25.53
CA ILE A 482 -4.26 -24.51 -26.01
C ILE A 482 -4.71 -23.11 -25.52
N ALA A 483 -3.84 -22.45 -24.75
CA ALA A 483 -4.01 -21.08 -24.28
C ALA A 483 -4.02 -20.08 -25.45
N GLN A 484 -4.42 -18.82 -25.21
CA GLN A 484 -4.59 -17.79 -26.26
C GLN A 484 -3.45 -17.77 -27.30
N GLN A 485 -3.82 -17.82 -28.58
CA GLN A 485 -2.89 -17.81 -29.70
C GLN A 485 -3.18 -16.65 -30.67
N TYR A 486 -2.15 -15.86 -30.97
CA TYR A 486 -2.18 -14.81 -31.99
C TYR A 486 -1.26 -15.15 -33.14
N VAL A 487 -1.66 -14.80 -34.35
CA VAL A 487 -0.82 -14.88 -35.54
C VAL A 487 -0.83 -13.52 -36.22
N LEU A 488 0.33 -12.89 -36.28
CA LEU A 488 0.55 -11.62 -36.97
C LEU A 488 1.25 -11.89 -38.31
N VAL A 489 0.61 -11.49 -39.41
CA VAL A 489 1.11 -11.64 -40.77
C VAL A 489 1.50 -10.26 -41.30
N ILE A 490 2.79 -10.06 -41.55
CA ILE A 490 3.35 -8.80 -42.03
C ILE A 490 3.86 -9.00 -43.45
N LYS A 491 3.32 -8.21 -44.38
CA LYS A 491 3.82 -8.13 -45.76
C LYS A 491 5.00 -7.16 -45.83
N ILE A 492 6.14 -7.63 -46.33
CA ILE A 492 7.35 -6.82 -46.50
C ILE A 492 7.44 -6.35 -47.96
N ASP A 493 7.35 -5.04 -48.15
CA ASP A 493 7.43 -4.40 -49.47
C ASP A 493 8.78 -3.67 -49.60
N ARG A 494 9.38 -3.67 -50.80
CA ARG A 494 10.55 -2.84 -51.13
C ARG A 494 10.21 -2.02 -52.37
N GLY A 495 9.78 -0.77 -52.15
CA GLY A 495 9.16 0.03 -53.20
C GLY A 495 7.80 -0.57 -53.59
N VAL A 496 7.64 -0.96 -54.86
CA VAL A 496 6.37 -1.51 -55.41
C VAL A 496 6.35 -3.06 -55.38
N LEU A 497 7.50 -3.70 -55.14
CA LEU A 497 7.64 -5.16 -55.19
C LEU A 497 7.52 -5.79 -53.80
N VAL A 498 6.79 -6.91 -53.72
CA VAL A 498 6.67 -7.73 -52.51
C VAL A 498 7.96 -8.52 -52.32
N SER A 499 8.66 -8.26 -51.23
CA SER A 499 9.94 -8.90 -50.90
C SER A 499 9.76 -10.22 -50.14
N GLY A 500 8.61 -10.43 -49.49
CA GLY A 500 8.28 -11.63 -48.75
C GLY A 500 7.31 -11.36 -47.60
N TYR A 501 7.12 -12.34 -46.72
CA TYR A 501 6.21 -12.27 -45.59
C TYR A 501 6.91 -12.68 -44.29
N VAL A 502 6.53 -12.03 -43.19
CA VAL A 502 6.91 -12.41 -41.83
C VAL A 502 5.64 -12.87 -41.12
N VAL A 503 5.64 -14.09 -40.60
CA VAL A 503 4.55 -14.64 -39.80
C VAL A 503 5.06 -14.82 -38.38
N ILE A 504 4.36 -14.22 -37.42
CA ILE A 504 4.72 -14.30 -36.01
C ILE A 504 3.58 -14.96 -35.27
N GLU A 505 3.84 -16.14 -34.72
CA GLU A 505 2.90 -16.89 -33.90
C GLU A 505 3.24 -16.63 -32.43
N LEU A 506 2.24 -16.28 -31.63
CA LEU A 506 2.36 -16.09 -30.19
C LEU A 506 1.43 -17.08 -29.50
N SER A 507 1.97 -17.89 -28.59
CA SER A 507 1.18 -18.80 -27.75
C SER A 507 1.38 -18.48 -26.28
N LEU A 508 0.30 -18.23 -25.54
CA LEU A 508 0.38 -17.87 -24.13
C LEU A 508 0.96 -19.03 -23.29
N LYS A 509 1.94 -18.74 -22.44
CA LYS A 509 2.56 -19.72 -21.53
C LYS A 509 1.55 -20.14 -20.45
N ARG A 510 1.28 -21.44 -20.31
CA ARG A 510 0.26 -21.99 -19.39
C ARG A 510 0.63 -21.91 -17.90
N ILE A 511 1.91 -22.10 -17.59
CA ILE A 511 2.44 -22.02 -16.23
C ILE A 511 3.45 -20.88 -16.28
N LEU A 512 3.04 -19.73 -15.78
CA LEU A 512 3.96 -18.66 -15.45
C LEU A 512 4.67 -19.12 -14.17
N PRO A 513 6.00 -19.32 -14.18
CA PRO A 513 6.71 -19.63 -12.95
C PRO A 513 6.47 -18.45 -11.99
N GLN A 514 6.09 -18.75 -10.74
CA GLN A 514 5.75 -17.73 -9.71
C GLN A 514 6.87 -16.70 -9.49
N ASN A 515 8.09 -17.01 -9.94
CA ASN A 515 9.30 -16.22 -9.76
C ASN A 515 9.80 -15.50 -11.04
N SER A 516 9.09 -15.58 -12.18
CA SER A 516 9.62 -15.17 -13.49
C SER A 516 9.08 -13.85 -14.05
N TYR A 517 8.31 -13.11 -13.28
CA TYR A 517 7.82 -11.79 -13.67
C TYR A 517 8.33 -10.73 -12.68
N PRO A 518 9.59 -10.28 -12.80
CA PRO A 518 10.06 -9.20 -11.97
C PRO A 518 9.21 -7.98 -12.29
N GLU A 519 8.52 -7.44 -11.29
CA GLU A 519 7.63 -6.26 -11.40
C GLU A 519 8.33 -5.08 -12.09
N LEU A 520 9.66 -5.07 -12.08
CA LEU A 520 10.56 -4.20 -12.82
C LEU A 520 10.30 -4.15 -14.34
N LEU A 521 9.77 -5.20 -14.95
CA LEU A 521 9.58 -5.31 -16.40
C LEU A 521 8.16 -4.94 -16.86
N VAL A 522 7.32 -4.52 -15.92
CA VAL A 522 5.93 -4.12 -16.14
C VAL A 522 5.81 -2.64 -15.81
N ASP A 523 5.13 -1.90 -16.68
CA ASP A 523 4.80 -0.51 -16.43
C ASP A 523 3.54 -0.44 -15.53
N ASN A 524 3.49 0.52 -14.61
CA ASN A 524 2.40 0.65 -13.64
C ASN A 524 1.02 0.71 -14.28
N ARG A 525 0.91 1.23 -15.52
CA ARG A 525 -0.34 1.27 -16.30
C ARG A 525 -0.98 -0.10 -16.53
N PHE A 526 -0.21 -1.19 -16.36
CA PHE A 526 -0.64 -2.56 -16.68
C PHE A 526 -0.56 -3.50 -15.48
N ARG A 527 -0.20 -3.00 -14.29
CA ARG A 527 0.02 -3.82 -13.09
C ARG A 527 -1.26 -4.24 -12.38
N GLU A 528 -2.31 -3.41 -12.40
CA GLU A 528 -3.59 -3.68 -11.72
C GLU A 528 -4.33 -4.90 -12.28
N SER A 529 -4.16 -5.23 -13.56
CA SER A 529 -4.72 -6.45 -14.18
C SER A 529 -3.93 -7.72 -13.86
N LEU A 530 -2.77 -7.59 -13.21
CA LEU A 530 -1.73 -8.61 -13.19
C LEU A 530 -1.13 -8.86 -11.80
N LYS A 531 -1.76 -8.45 -10.68
CA LYS A 531 -1.31 -8.84 -9.32
C LYS A 531 -1.80 -10.28 -9.00
N PRO A 532 -0.99 -11.34 -9.22
CA PRO A 532 -1.45 -12.72 -9.10
C PRO A 532 -1.02 -13.32 -7.75
N ASN A 533 -0.21 -12.63 -6.96
CA ASN A 533 0.63 -13.27 -5.93
C ASN A 533 -0.13 -13.82 -4.73
N ASP A 534 -1.38 -13.39 -4.51
CA ASP A 534 -2.20 -13.87 -3.38
C ASP A 534 -3.45 -14.65 -3.82
N LEU A 535 -3.71 -14.73 -5.14
CA LEU A 535 -4.93 -15.35 -5.65
C LEU A 535 -4.63 -16.75 -6.18
N THR A 536 -5.30 -17.73 -5.59
CA THR A 536 -5.28 -19.10 -6.07
C THR A 536 -6.48 -19.30 -7.00
N TYR A 537 -6.34 -20.00 -8.12
CA TYR A 537 -7.45 -20.21 -9.06
C TYR A 537 -7.43 -21.60 -9.71
N ALA A 538 -8.59 -22.04 -10.20
CA ALA A 538 -8.72 -23.21 -11.05
C ALA A 538 -9.80 -23.02 -12.12
N SER A 539 -9.54 -23.57 -13.29
CA SER A 539 -10.51 -23.66 -14.37
C SER A 539 -11.18 -25.03 -14.36
N PHE A 540 -12.51 -25.04 -14.33
CA PHE A 540 -13.34 -26.23 -14.38
C PHE A 540 -14.02 -26.33 -15.74
N ALA A 541 -13.95 -27.50 -16.37
CA ALA A 541 -14.77 -27.82 -17.55
C ALA A 541 -15.49 -29.13 -17.29
N LYS A 542 -16.82 -29.13 -17.48
CA LYS A 542 -17.69 -30.30 -17.20
C LYS A 542 -17.48 -30.90 -15.79
N GLY A 543 -17.23 -30.04 -14.79
CA GLY A 543 -17.03 -30.44 -13.38
C GLY A 543 -15.68 -31.06 -13.04
N LYS A 544 -14.69 -31.03 -13.94
CA LYS A 544 -13.30 -31.46 -13.67
C LYS A 544 -12.34 -30.28 -13.75
N VAL A 545 -11.33 -30.27 -12.88
CA VAL A 545 -10.23 -29.29 -12.93
C VAL A 545 -9.40 -29.55 -14.18
N GLN A 546 -9.27 -28.52 -15.03
CA GLN A 546 -8.42 -28.53 -16.23
C GLN A 546 -7.04 -27.96 -15.92
N ALA A 547 -7.01 -26.88 -15.15
CA ALA A 547 -5.80 -26.21 -14.71
C ALA A 547 -6.05 -25.59 -13.33
N SER A 548 -5.02 -25.55 -12.50
CA SER A 548 -5.03 -24.90 -11.19
C SER A 548 -3.67 -24.26 -10.93
N ALA A 549 -3.66 -23.10 -10.28
CA ALA A 549 -2.45 -22.44 -9.84
C ALA A 549 -2.69 -21.74 -8.49
N GLY A 550 -1.68 -21.77 -7.62
CA GLY A 550 -1.76 -21.29 -6.23
C GLY A 550 -1.72 -22.43 -5.22
N ASP A 551 -1.93 -22.11 -3.95
CA ASP A 551 -1.64 -23.01 -2.82
C ASP A 551 -2.83 -23.92 -2.44
N PHE A 552 -4.05 -23.55 -2.83
CA PHE A 552 -5.27 -24.31 -2.59
C PHE A 552 -5.46 -25.46 -3.59
N ASN A 553 -5.69 -26.67 -3.07
CA ASN A 553 -5.89 -27.87 -3.88
C ASN A 553 -7.35 -28.03 -4.31
N TYR A 554 -7.68 -27.57 -5.51
CA TYR A 554 -9.04 -27.64 -6.06
C TYR A 554 -9.55 -29.05 -6.38
N GLU A 555 -8.67 -30.03 -6.56
CA GLU A 555 -9.13 -31.40 -6.87
C GLU A 555 -9.57 -32.13 -5.60
N LYS A 556 -8.91 -31.85 -4.47
CA LYS A 556 -9.14 -32.50 -3.17
C LYS A 556 -10.05 -31.70 -2.25
N ASP A 557 -9.78 -30.40 -2.11
CA ASP A 557 -10.32 -29.57 -1.02
C ASP A 557 -11.48 -28.67 -1.48
N PHE A 558 -11.77 -28.59 -2.78
CA PHE A 558 -12.94 -27.87 -3.29
C PHE A 558 -14.18 -28.79 -3.40
N ASP A 559 -15.29 -28.41 -2.78
CA ASP A 559 -16.55 -29.12 -2.98
C ASP A 559 -17.15 -28.74 -4.33
N LYS A 560 -17.06 -29.66 -5.31
CA LYS A 560 -17.58 -29.49 -6.67
C LYS A 560 -19.09 -29.25 -6.73
N ARG A 561 -19.84 -29.54 -5.65
CA ARG A 561 -21.29 -29.21 -5.56
C ARG A 561 -21.52 -27.70 -5.55
N LEU A 562 -20.56 -26.92 -5.05
CA LEU A 562 -20.63 -25.45 -5.00
C LEU A 562 -20.72 -24.83 -6.39
N LEU A 563 -20.26 -25.50 -7.45
CA LEU A 563 -20.38 -25.03 -8.84
C LEU A 563 -21.84 -24.82 -9.27
N GLY A 564 -22.80 -25.48 -8.61
CA GLY A 564 -24.23 -25.29 -8.85
C GLY A 564 -24.91 -24.27 -7.93
N GLU A 565 -24.20 -23.68 -6.97
CA GLU A 565 -24.78 -22.70 -6.04
C GLU A 565 -24.73 -21.28 -6.63
N PRO A 566 -25.88 -20.59 -6.74
CA PRO A 566 -25.90 -19.20 -7.22
C PRO A 566 -25.05 -18.24 -6.38
N ALA A 567 -24.87 -18.54 -5.09
CA ALA A 567 -24.05 -17.74 -4.18
C ALA A 567 -22.58 -17.66 -4.63
N LEU A 568 -22.05 -18.73 -5.24
CA LEU A 568 -20.66 -18.79 -5.72
C LEU A 568 -20.37 -17.74 -6.81
N TYR A 569 -21.39 -17.38 -7.61
CA TYR A 569 -21.29 -16.44 -8.72
C TYR A 569 -21.68 -15.00 -8.35
N ALA A 570 -22.19 -14.77 -7.14
CA ALA A 570 -22.73 -13.47 -6.74
C ALA A 570 -22.03 -12.90 -5.50
N ALA A 571 -22.07 -13.60 -4.37
CA ALA A 571 -21.55 -13.13 -3.08
C ALA A 571 -20.29 -13.89 -2.61
N GLY A 572 -19.95 -14.96 -3.32
CA GLY A 572 -18.89 -15.89 -2.96
C GLY A 572 -19.32 -16.85 -1.85
N VAL A 573 -18.66 -18.00 -1.78
CA VAL A 573 -18.92 -19.03 -0.77
C VAL A 573 -17.65 -19.26 0.04
N VAL A 574 -17.82 -19.38 1.36
CA VAL A 574 -16.71 -19.68 2.27
C VAL A 574 -16.62 -21.18 2.49
N SER A 575 -15.48 -21.80 2.17
CA SER A 575 -15.20 -23.21 2.43
C SER A 575 -13.71 -23.42 2.72
N ASN A 576 -13.38 -24.35 3.63
CA ASN A 576 -12.00 -24.72 3.99
C ASN A 576 -11.05 -23.54 4.32
N GLY A 577 -11.57 -22.45 4.88
CA GLY A 577 -10.79 -21.26 5.24
C GLY A 577 -10.53 -20.27 4.09
N TYR A 578 -11.09 -20.54 2.91
CA TYR A 578 -11.02 -19.70 1.74
C TYR A 578 -12.40 -19.13 1.39
N GLN A 579 -12.41 -17.94 0.79
CA GLN A 579 -13.57 -17.44 0.08
C GLN A 579 -13.40 -17.73 -1.39
N HIS A 580 -14.39 -18.40 -1.98
CA HIS A 580 -14.40 -18.80 -3.37
C HIS A 580 -15.39 -17.94 -4.14
N PHE A 581 -14.99 -17.46 -5.31
CA PHE A 581 -15.87 -16.88 -6.31
C PHE A 581 -15.71 -17.60 -7.62
N ALA A 582 -16.79 -17.74 -8.36
CA ALA A 582 -16.77 -18.29 -9.70
C ALA A 582 -17.28 -17.29 -10.73
N VAL A 583 -16.66 -17.29 -11.90
CA VAL A 583 -17.19 -16.64 -13.09
C VAL A 583 -17.32 -17.70 -14.18
N GLU A 584 -18.46 -17.69 -14.87
CA GLU A 584 -18.73 -18.60 -15.98
C GLU A 584 -18.33 -17.94 -17.30
N GLY A 585 -17.52 -18.66 -18.08
CA GLY A 585 -17.09 -18.26 -19.41
C GLY A 585 -17.87 -18.94 -20.53
N ALA A 586 -17.38 -18.81 -21.76
CA ALA A 586 -17.90 -19.55 -22.90
C ALA A 586 -17.68 -21.07 -22.73
N ASP A 587 -18.50 -21.88 -23.41
CA ASP A 587 -18.35 -23.35 -23.49
C ASP A 587 -18.38 -24.10 -22.14
N ASN A 588 -19.15 -23.61 -21.14
CA ASN A 588 -19.32 -24.25 -19.83
C ASN A 588 -18.01 -24.35 -19.01
N VAL A 589 -17.07 -23.43 -19.26
CA VAL A 589 -15.84 -23.28 -18.48
C VAL A 589 -16.11 -22.34 -17.31
N VAL A 590 -15.86 -22.80 -16.09
CA VAL A 590 -16.03 -22.01 -14.87
C VAL A 590 -14.67 -21.76 -14.24
N ILE A 591 -14.31 -20.49 -14.03
CA ILE A 591 -13.08 -20.14 -13.31
C ILE A 591 -13.46 -19.88 -11.87
N VAL A 592 -12.91 -20.69 -10.96
CA VAL A 592 -13.04 -20.47 -9.51
C VAL A 592 -11.76 -19.83 -9.01
N VAL A 593 -11.88 -18.69 -8.36
CA VAL A 593 -10.78 -17.97 -7.72
C VAL A 593 -11.01 -17.98 -6.21
N SER A 594 -9.97 -18.27 -5.46
CA SER A 594 -9.99 -18.44 -4.01
C SER A 594 -8.97 -17.51 -3.36
N SER A 595 -9.40 -16.82 -2.32
CA SER A 595 -8.57 -15.98 -1.47
C SER A 595 -8.67 -16.46 -0.03
N MET A 596 -7.57 -16.36 0.71
CA MET A 596 -7.56 -16.73 2.12
C MET A 596 -8.31 -15.67 2.93
N LEU A 597 -9.27 -16.10 3.75
CA LEU A 597 -9.98 -15.17 4.63
C LEU A 597 -9.05 -14.62 5.71
N MET A 598 -9.23 -13.36 6.08
CA MET A 598 -8.52 -12.81 7.24
C MET A 598 -8.79 -13.69 8.47
N THR A 599 -7.69 -14.20 9.03
CA THR A 599 -7.73 -15.06 10.21
C THR A 599 -8.17 -14.26 11.44
N THR A 600 -8.61 -14.97 12.49
CA THR A 600 -8.91 -14.35 13.79
C THR A 600 -7.71 -13.60 14.36
N LYS A 601 -6.48 -14.07 14.08
CA LYS A 601 -5.23 -13.37 14.41
C LYS A 601 -5.14 -12.03 13.67
N GLY A 602 -5.42 -12.00 12.37
CA GLY A 602 -5.40 -10.76 11.57
C GLY A 602 -6.43 -9.73 12.06
N PHE A 603 -7.63 -10.20 12.42
CA PHE A 603 -8.63 -9.33 13.07
C PHE A 603 -8.12 -8.76 14.40
N LEU A 604 -7.56 -9.60 15.27
CA LEU A 604 -7.00 -9.16 16.56
C LEU A 604 -5.81 -8.22 16.37
N ALA A 605 -4.99 -8.41 15.35
CA ALA A 605 -3.85 -7.55 15.04
C ALA A 605 -4.31 -6.13 14.64
N ASN A 606 -5.29 -6.03 13.73
CA ASN A 606 -5.91 -4.76 13.36
C ASN A 606 -6.58 -4.10 14.58
N PHE A 607 -7.33 -4.85 15.38
CA PHE A 607 -7.91 -4.34 16.62
C PHE A 607 -6.85 -3.77 17.57
N SER A 608 -5.78 -4.53 17.85
CA SER A 608 -4.69 -4.11 18.72
C SER A 608 -3.94 -2.90 18.17
N PHE A 609 -3.70 -2.83 16.86
CA PHE A 609 -3.07 -1.70 16.20
C PHE A 609 -3.81 -0.39 16.46
N TYR A 610 -5.12 -0.37 16.16
CA TYR A 610 -5.95 0.81 16.39
C TYR A 610 -6.14 1.11 17.88
N LEU A 611 -6.18 0.09 18.74
CA LEU A 611 -6.19 0.28 20.19
C LEU A 611 -4.91 0.98 20.68
N ILE A 612 -3.74 0.54 20.24
CA ILE A 612 -2.43 1.13 20.62
C ILE A 612 -2.30 2.56 20.09
N LEU A 613 -2.69 2.82 18.84
CA LEU A 613 -2.74 4.19 18.30
C LEU A 613 -3.67 5.09 19.11
N GLY A 614 -4.83 4.56 19.50
CA GLY A 614 -5.77 5.21 20.37
C GLY A 614 -5.21 5.53 21.77
N LEU A 615 -4.45 4.61 22.35
CA LEU A 615 -3.79 4.78 23.64
C LEU A 615 -2.67 5.81 23.56
N LEU A 616 -1.93 5.85 22.46
CA LEU A 616 -0.95 6.90 22.17
C LEU A 616 -1.63 8.28 22.16
N LEU A 617 -2.82 8.40 21.57
CA LEU A 617 -3.60 9.64 21.59
C LEU A 617 -4.01 10.05 23.02
N ILE A 618 -4.44 9.10 23.87
CA ILE A 618 -4.72 9.38 25.29
C ILE A 618 -3.45 9.81 26.02
N LEU A 619 -2.32 9.14 25.78
CA LEU A 619 -1.04 9.49 26.39
C LEU A 619 -0.64 10.92 26.04
N LEU A 620 -0.73 11.30 24.77
CA LEU A 620 -0.46 12.66 24.30
C LEU A 620 -1.38 13.70 24.96
N LEU A 621 -2.68 13.38 25.09
CA LEU A 621 -3.65 14.23 25.80
C LEU A 621 -3.27 14.41 27.27
N VAL A 622 -2.91 13.34 27.96
CA VAL A 622 -2.53 13.36 29.38
C VAL A 622 -1.21 14.12 29.59
N LEU A 623 -0.22 13.92 28.72
CA LEU A 623 1.03 14.67 28.74
C LEU A 623 0.79 16.16 28.50
N TRP A 624 -0.02 16.52 27.50
CA TRP A 624 -0.41 17.91 27.24
C TRP A 624 -1.09 18.57 28.44
N LEU A 625 -2.04 17.87 29.06
CA LEU A 625 -2.72 18.35 30.27
C LEU A 625 -1.74 18.51 31.45
N GLY A 626 -0.82 17.55 31.62
CA GLY A 626 0.24 17.60 32.63
C GLY A 626 1.14 18.82 32.46
N ILE A 627 1.68 19.03 31.25
CA ILE A 627 2.54 20.17 30.90
C ILE A 627 1.79 21.49 31.07
N SER A 628 0.55 21.60 30.56
CA SER A 628 -0.27 22.81 30.72
C SER A 628 -0.51 23.14 32.19
N ASN A 629 -0.75 22.14 33.04
CA ASN A 629 -0.95 22.36 34.48
C ASN A 629 0.34 22.72 35.21
N LEU A 630 1.48 22.15 34.80
CA LEU A 630 2.81 22.52 35.30
C LEU A 630 3.12 23.99 35.01
N ILE A 631 2.91 24.43 33.77
CA ILE A 631 3.12 25.83 33.34
C ILE A 631 2.19 26.77 34.13
N LYS A 632 0.92 26.39 34.33
CA LYS A 632 -0.08 27.19 35.07
C LYS A 632 0.04 27.07 36.60
N ARG A 633 1.03 26.33 37.11
CA ARG A 633 1.22 26.02 38.54
C ARG A 633 -0.06 25.53 39.25
N LYS A 634 -0.91 24.79 38.53
CA LYS A 634 -2.15 24.23 39.09
C LYS A 634 -1.85 22.87 39.74
N GLN A 635 -2.38 22.65 40.94
CA GLN A 635 -2.25 21.36 41.60
C GLN A 635 -3.05 20.29 40.84
N VAL A 636 -2.37 19.24 40.41
CA VAL A 636 -2.99 18.03 39.85
C VAL A 636 -3.38 17.12 41.01
N PHE A 637 -4.61 16.59 41.00
CA PHE A 637 -5.12 15.64 42.00
C PHE A 637 -4.24 14.39 42.10
N TYR A 638 -4.12 13.82 43.29
CA TYR A 638 -3.28 12.65 43.57
C TYR A 638 -3.68 11.43 42.72
N SER A 639 -4.98 11.18 42.56
CA SER A 639 -5.51 10.10 41.70
C SER A 639 -5.08 10.22 40.23
N ALA A 640 -5.05 11.43 39.67
CA ALA A 640 -4.61 11.65 38.30
C ALA A 640 -3.10 11.43 38.11
N ARG A 641 -2.29 11.77 39.13
CA ARG A 641 -0.85 11.48 39.13
C ARG A 641 -0.58 9.99 39.22
N ILE A 642 -1.25 9.27 40.13
CA ILE A 642 -1.15 7.81 40.26
C ILE A 642 -1.49 7.14 38.92
N GLN A 643 -2.61 7.52 38.29
CA GLN A 643 -3.01 6.91 37.04
C GLN A 643 -2.03 7.20 35.89
N LEU A 644 -1.49 8.42 35.83
CA LEU A 644 -0.45 8.77 34.86
C LEU A 644 0.79 7.91 35.08
N PHE A 645 1.27 7.78 36.31
CA PHE A 645 2.44 6.95 36.63
C PHE A 645 2.19 5.48 36.29
N ILE A 646 1.05 4.91 36.68
CA ILE A 646 0.74 3.51 36.35
C ILE A 646 0.67 3.31 34.83
N THR A 647 -0.02 4.21 34.11
CA THR A 647 -0.13 4.12 32.65
C THR A 647 1.25 4.21 31.98
N LEU A 648 2.10 5.14 32.41
CA LEU A 648 3.44 5.32 31.89
C LEU A 648 4.36 4.12 32.22
N SER A 649 4.27 3.61 33.46
CA SER A 649 5.04 2.45 33.93
C SER A 649 4.72 1.17 33.17
N PHE A 650 3.53 1.05 32.58
CA PHE A 650 3.18 -0.09 31.73
C PHE A 650 3.44 0.18 30.25
N PHE A 651 3.15 1.40 29.78
CA PHE A 651 3.29 1.75 28.37
C PHE A 651 4.76 1.81 27.92
N VAL A 652 5.66 2.41 28.72
CA VAL A 652 7.07 2.59 28.34
C VAL A 652 7.80 1.26 28.19
N PRO A 653 7.75 0.31 29.16
CA PRO A 653 8.39 -0.98 29.00
C PRO A 653 7.81 -1.77 27.82
N LEU A 654 6.49 -1.72 27.62
CA LEU A 654 5.84 -2.39 26.49
C LEU A 654 6.38 -1.87 25.16
N LEU A 655 6.51 -0.55 25.01
CA LEU A 655 7.06 0.10 23.81
C LEU A 655 8.53 -0.30 23.61
N VAL A 656 9.35 -0.29 24.66
CA VAL A 656 10.76 -0.70 24.58
C VAL A 656 10.89 -2.16 24.15
N VAL A 657 10.14 -3.07 24.77
CA VAL A 657 10.11 -4.49 24.39
C VAL A 657 9.65 -4.64 22.94
N SER A 658 8.65 -3.87 22.50
CA SER A 658 8.18 -3.86 21.11
C SER A 658 9.30 -3.59 20.11
N ILE A 659 10.05 -2.51 20.35
CA ILE A 659 11.14 -2.09 19.46
C ILE A 659 12.25 -3.14 19.44
N ILE A 660 12.58 -3.71 20.60
CA ILE A 660 13.62 -4.74 20.71
C ILE A 660 13.19 -6.02 19.96
N THR A 661 11.96 -6.51 20.19
CA THR A 661 11.45 -7.72 19.55
C THR A 661 11.35 -7.54 18.03
N LEU A 662 10.86 -6.39 17.55
CA LEU A 662 10.83 -6.09 16.11
C LEU A 662 12.23 -6.08 15.50
N ARG A 663 13.20 -5.44 16.17
CA ARG A 663 14.59 -5.45 15.70
C ARG A 663 15.16 -6.87 15.67
N MET A 664 14.92 -7.66 16.72
CA MET A 664 15.41 -9.03 16.83
C MET A 664 14.79 -9.94 15.77
N LEU A 665 13.48 -9.85 15.54
CA LEU A 665 12.79 -10.61 14.50
C LEU A 665 13.21 -10.19 13.10
N ASN A 666 13.43 -8.90 12.86
CA ASN A 666 13.96 -8.43 11.59
C ASN A 666 15.34 -9.05 11.30
N GLN A 667 16.24 -9.02 12.28
CA GLN A 667 17.55 -9.63 12.14
C GLN A 667 17.46 -11.15 11.94
N SER A 668 16.67 -11.83 12.78
CA SER A 668 16.47 -13.28 12.68
C SER A 668 15.83 -13.71 11.35
N SER A 669 14.89 -12.92 10.82
CA SER A 669 14.23 -13.17 9.54
C SER A 669 15.20 -13.01 8.37
N GLN A 670 16.00 -11.94 8.37
CA GLN A 670 17.05 -11.75 7.36
C GLN A 670 18.08 -12.88 7.39
N ASP A 671 18.51 -13.31 8.58
CA ASP A 671 19.44 -14.41 8.73
C ASP A 671 18.85 -15.74 8.21
N GLN A 672 17.58 -16.01 8.50
CA GLN A 672 16.88 -17.21 8.01
C GLN A 672 16.68 -17.19 6.48
N LEU A 673 16.33 -16.03 5.90
CA LEU A 673 16.22 -15.87 4.45
C LEU A 673 17.57 -16.03 3.76
N ASN A 674 18.63 -15.42 4.32
CA ASN A 674 19.99 -15.58 3.82
C ASN A 674 20.41 -17.05 3.82
N ALA A 675 20.18 -17.77 4.92
CA ALA A 675 20.46 -19.21 4.99
C ALA A 675 19.66 -20.01 3.94
N THR A 676 18.39 -19.67 3.74
CA THR A 676 17.53 -20.31 2.73
C THR A 676 18.07 -20.09 1.31
N TYR A 677 18.47 -18.85 0.99
CA TYR A 677 19.04 -18.51 -0.32
C TYR A 677 20.41 -19.14 -0.55
N LEU A 678 21.26 -19.22 0.47
CA LEU A 678 22.54 -19.94 0.40
C LEU A 678 22.32 -21.43 0.10
N ASN A 679 21.41 -22.09 0.83
CA ASN A 679 21.12 -23.51 0.61
C ASN A 679 20.55 -23.78 -0.79
N ARG A 680 19.67 -22.89 -1.29
CA ARG A 680 19.15 -22.99 -2.66
C ARG A 680 20.25 -22.78 -3.71
N ALA A 681 21.13 -21.79 -3.51
CA ALA A 681 22.25 -21.55 -4.41
C ALA A 681 23.25 -22.71 -4.44
N ALA A 682 23.52 -23.32 -3.28
CA ALA A 682 24.34 -24.52 -3.18
C ALA A 682 23.76 -25.67 -4.00
N PHE A 683 22.47 -25.95 -3.81
CA PHE A 683 21.77 -27.02 -4.53
C PHE A 683 21.80 -26.80 -6.05
N ILE A 684 21.54 -25.58 -6.52
CA ILE A 684 21.54 -25.28 -7.96
C ILE A 684 22.95 -25.35 -8.54
N ALA A 685 23.96 -24.86 -7.80
CA ALA A 685 25.35 -24.96 -8.24
C ALA A 685 25.80 -26.42 -8.40
N GLU A 686 25.46 -27.29 -7.44
CA GLU A 686 25.74 -28.74 -7.50
C GLU A 686 25.07 -29.39 -8.73
N GLN A 687 23.78 -29.11 -8.98
CA GLN A 687 23.08 -29.63 -10.16
C GLN A 687 23.72 -29.17 -11.48
N LEU A 688 24.23 -27.94 -11.52
CA LEU A 688 24.88 -27.38 -12.70
C LEU A 688 26.29 -27.97 -12.90
N GLU A 689 27.04 -28.18 -11.81
CA GLU A 689 28.33 -28.88 -11.84
C GLU A 689 28.19 -30.32 -12.33
N ASP A 690 27.22 -31.08 -11.81
CA ASP A 690 26.90 -32.46 -12.24
C ASP A 690 26.59 -32.52 -13.74
N PHE A 691 25.85 -31.55 -14.26
CA PHE A 691 25.54 -31.47 -15.69
C PHE A 691 26.76 -31.15 -16.54
N THR A 692 27.59 -30.18 -16.11
CA THR A 692 28.81 -29.82 -16.85
C THR A 692 29.82 -30.97 -16.89
N THR A 693 29.99 -31.69 -15.78
CA THR A 693 30.90 -32.84 -15.66
C THR A 693 30.50 -34.00 -16.58
N ASN A 694 29.20 -34.21 -16.79
CA ASN A 694 28.69 -35.27 -17.68
C ASN A 694 28.76 -34.93 -19.17
N LYS A 695 28.97 -33.66 -19.55
CA LYS A 695 28.94 -33.19 -20.95
C LYS A 695 30.30 -33.17 -21.67
N ASP A 696 31.40 -33.43 -20.95
CA ASP A 696 32.77 -33.46 -21.50
C ASP A 696 33.02 -34.56 -22.56
N THR A 697 32.00 -35.34 -22.96
CA THR A 697 32.10 -36.32 -24.05
C THR A 697 31.76 -35.79 -25.45
N ILE A 698 31.13 -34.61 -25.61
CA ILE A 698 30.79 -34.07 -26.95
C ILE A 698 30.95 -32.54 -27.00
N SER A 699 32.14 -32.10 -27.41
CA SER A 699 32.49 -30.79 -28.01
C SER A 699 31.83 -29.51 -27.47
N GLY A 700 32.64 -28.67 -26.80
CA GLY A 700 32.49 -27.21 -26.80
C GLY A 700 31.98 -26.59 -25.50
N SER A 701 32.91 -25.98 -24.77
CA SER A 701 32.74 -25.17 -23.57
C SER A 701 31.89 -23.91 -23.79
N SER A 702 30.57 -24.05 -23.79
CA SER A 702 29.67 -22.92 -23.52
C SER A 702 28.44 -23.43 -22.81
N THR A 703 28.25 -22.95 -21.58
CA THR A 703 27.02 -23.06 -20.80
C THR A 703 25.83 -22.72 -21.71
N ASN A 704 25.08 -23.74 -22.14
CA ASN A 704 24.06 -23.57 -23.17
C ASN A 704 22.91 -22.72 -22.60
N GLN A 705 22.63 -21.57 -23.20
CA GLN A 705 21.56 -20.63 -22.80
C GLN A 705 20.21 -21.35 -22.60
N GLU A 706 19.92 -22.34 -23.45
CA GLU A 706 18.72 -23.18 -23.38
C GLU A 706 18.65 -24.01 -22.09
N TYR A 707 19.79 -24.56 -21.64
CA TYR A 707 19.87 -25.33 -20.40
C TYR A 707 19.71 -24.45 -19.16
N ILE A 708 20.35 -23.28 -19.13
CA ILE A 708 20.15 -22.31 -18.03
C ILE A 708 18.69 -21.91 -17.93
N THR A 709 18.04 -21.69 -19.08
CA THR A 709 16.61 -21.35 -19.13
C THR A 709 15.73 -22.51 -18.63
N GLU A 710 16.05 -23.75 -19.00
CA GLU A 710 15.31 -24.93 -18.53
C GLU A 710 15.52 -25.21 -17.05
N LEU A 711 16.76 -25.13 -16.54
CA LEU A 711 17.09 -25.31 -15.13
C LEU A 711 16.43 -24.23 -14.28
N ALA A 712 16.48 -22.96 -14.72
CA ALA A 712 15.77 -21.85 -14.10
C ALA A 712 14.26 -22.12 -14.01
N ARG A 713 13.66 -22.66 -15.08
CA ARG A 713 12.23 -23.03 -15.13
C ARG A 713 11.90 -24.17 -14.14
N LEU A 714 12.74 -25.21 -14.09
CA LEU A 714 12.51 -26.37 -13.20
C LEU A 714 12.71 -26.00 -11.72
N ALA A 715 13.74 -25.20 -11.42
CA ALA A 715 14.03 -24.73 -10.07
C ALA A 715 13.16 -23.54 -9.64
N ASN A 716 12.35 -22.98 -10.56
CA ASN A 716 11.52 -21.80 -10.37
C ASN A 716 12.33 -20.60 -9.79
N VAL A 717 13.49 -20.34 -10.38
CA VAL A 717 14.39 -19.23 -10.01
C VAL A 717 14.95 -18.56 -11.25
N GLU A 718 15.40 -17.33 -11.11
CA GLU A 718 16.19 -16.69 -12.15
C GLU A 718 17.68 -17.00 -11.97
N LEU A 719 18.38 -17.25 -13.08
CA LEU A 719 19.80 -17.61 -13.10
C LEU A 719 20.57 -16.68 -14.04
N ILE A 720 21.74 -16.25 -13.58
CA ILE A 720 22.70 -15.47 -14.36
C ILE A 720 24.06 -16.16 -14.21
N CYS A 721 24.70 -16.48 -15.33
CA CYS A 721 26.02 -17.10 -15.36
C CYS A 721 27.04 -16.12 -15.93
N TYR A 722 28.10 -15.88 -15.19
CA TYR A 722 29.24 -15.05 -15.59
C TYR A 722 30.47 -15.92 -15.80
N ASP A 723 31.32 -15.54 -16.75
CA ASP A 723 32.63 -16.14 -16.95
C ASP A 723 33.60 -15.81 -15.79
N PRO A 724 34.81 -16.39 -15.75
CA PRO A 724 35.81 -16.10 -14.71
C PRO A 724 36.30 -14.66 -14.67
N HIS A 725 36.06 -13.88 -15.74
CA HIS A 725 36.35 -12.45 -15.81
C HIS A 725 35.16 -11.58 -15.35
N GLY A 726 34.02 -12.19 -15.06
CA GLY A 726 32.79 -11.53 -14.64
C GLY A 726 31.94 -11.04 -15.80
N VAL A 727 32.14 -11.50 -17.04
CA VAL A 727 31.33 -11.12 -18.21
C VAL A 727 30.15 -12.08 -18.34
N LEU A 728 28.96 -11.56 -18.65
CA LEU A 728 27.73 -12.34 -18.81
C LEU A 728 27.90 -13.41 -19.92
N GLN A 729 27.72 -14.68 -19.58
CA GLN A 729 27.67 -15.80 -20.53
C GLN A 729 26.24 -16.19 -20.90
N ALA A 730 25.37 -16.35 -19.89
CA ALA A 730 24.00 -16.83 -20.07
C ALA A 730 23.08 -16.28 -18.98
N THR A 731 21.79 -16.12 -19.29
CA THR A 731 20.79 -15.70 -18.29
C THR A 731 19.42 -16.25 -18.62
N SER A 732 18.65 -16.69 -17.64
CA SER A 732 17.26 -17.06 -17.85
C SER A 732 16.35 -15.86 -18.21
N GLN A 733 16.81 -14.62 -17.99
CA GLN A 733 16.03 -13.40 -18.17
C GLN A 733 16.80 -12.30 -18.92
N SER A 734 16.93 -12.45 -20.25
CA SER A 734 17.68 -11.50 -21.09
C SER A 734 17.09 -10.08 -21.07
N SER A 735 15.77 -9.95 -20.88
CA SER A 735 15.07 -8.67 -20.88
C SER A 735 15.58 -7.68 -19.84
N VAL A 736 16.16 -8.12 -18.72
CA VAL A 736 16.73 -7.22 -17.70
C VAL A 736 17.98 -6.50 -18.23
N PHE A 737 18.81 -7.20 -19.01
CA PHE A 737 20.04 -6.67 -19.61
C PHE A 737 19.76 -5.90 -20.91
N GLU A 738 18.85 -6.41 -21.75
CA GLU A 738 18.37 -5.72 -22.96
C GLU A 738 17.72 -4.38 -22.59
N ASN A 739 16.93 -4.39 -21.51
CA ASN A 739 16.41 -3.18 -20.92
C ASN A 739 17.44 -2.42 -20.07
N GLN A 740 18.75 -2.67 -20.19
CA GLN A 740 19.86 -1.96 -19.49
C GLN A 740 19.56 -1.62 -18.02
N LEU A 741 18.80 -2.49 -17.35
CA LEU A 741 18.51 -2.38 -15.92
C LEU A 741 19.71 -2.90 -15.12
N MET A 742 20.42 -3.88 -15.69
CA MET A 742 21.71 -4.39 -15.23
C MET A 742 22.78 -4.27 -16.31
N ALA A 743 24.04 -4.14 -15.88
CA ALA A 743 25.19 -4.25 -16.77
C ALA A 743 25.52 -5.74 -17.01
N PRO A 744 26.03 -6.13 -18.19
CA PRO A 744 26.44 -7.51 -18.50
C PRO A 744 27.80 -7.88 -17.85
N ILE A 745 28.04 -7.36 -16.65
CA ILE A 745 29.27 -7.55 -15.87
C ILE A 745 28.88 -7.79 -14.41
N ALA A 746 29.50 -8.80 -13.78
CA ALA A 746 29.27 -9.19 -12.40
C ALA A 746 29.64 -8.07 -11.42
N HIS A 747 28.96 -8.07 -10.26
CA HIS A 747 29.21 -7.09 -9.20
C HIS A 747 30.68 -7.18 -8.72
N PRO A 748 31.42 -6.05 -8.62
CA PRO A 748 32.85 -6.07 -8.27
C PRO A 748 33.16 -6.77 -6.94
N LEU A 749 32.32 -6.55 -5.92
CA LEU A 749 32.44 -7.22 -4.62
C LEU A 749 32.21 -8.73 -4.71
N ALA A 750 31.33 -9.19 -5.61
CA ALA A 750 31.11 -10.63 -5.81
C ALA A 750 32.35 -11.26 -6.44
N MET A 751 32.93 -10.60 -7.44
CA MET A 751 34.19 -11.04 -8.07
C MET A 751 35.38 -11.01 -7.11
N GLN A 752 35.37 -10.12 -6.11
CA GLN A 752 36.38 -10.12 -5.06
C GLN A 752 36.20 -11.32 -4.12
N LYS A 753 35.00 -11.50 -3.54
CA LYS A 753 34.70 -12.62 -2.63
C LYS A 753 34.94 -13.99 -3.25
N ALA A 754 34.54 -14.16 -4.51
CA ALA A 754 34.80 -15.38 -5.27
C ALA A 754 36.31 -15.64 -5.46
N ARG A 755 37.11 -14.58 -5.66
CA ARG A 755 38.59 -14.67 -5.75
C ARG A 755 39.26 -14.93 -4.39
N ASP A 756 38.66 -14.42 -3.31
CA ASP A 756 39.11 -14.64 -1.93
C ASP A 756 38.78 -16.06 -1.42
N GLY A 757 38.08 -16.87 -2.22
CA GLY A 757 37.80 -18.29 -1.96
C GLY A 757 36.42 -18.57 -1.36
N GLU A 758 35.56 -17.55 -1.21
CA GLU A 758 34.17 -17.78 -0.80
C GLU A 758 33.44 -18.55 -1.91
N LYS A 759 33.01 -19.79 -1.62
CA LYS A 759 32.28 -20.64 -2.60
C LYS A 759 30.86 -20.15 -2.83
N ILE A 760 30.15 -19.79 -1.76
CA ILE A 760 28.74 -19.37 -1.83
C ILE A 760 28.54 -18.22 -0.83
N PHE A 761 27.89 -17.15 -1.28
CA PHE A 761 27.63 -15.97 -0.47
C PHE A 761 26.43 -15.19 -0.99
N VAL A 762 25.82 -14.35 -0.15
CA VAL A 762 24.71 -13.45 -0.53
C VAL A 762 25.20 -12.01 -0.48
N LEU A 763 24.79 -11.20 -1.46
CA LEU A 763 24.95 -9.76 -1.45
C LEU A 763 23.59 -9.08 -1.62
N GLU A 764 23.48 -7.84 -1.15
CA GLU A 764 22.37 -6.95 -1.49
C GLU A 764 22.76 -6.13 -2.72
N ASP A 765 21.84 -6.02 -3.68
CA ASP A 765 22.00 -5.22 -4.89
C ASP A 765 20.72 -4.40 -5.16
N LYS A 766 20.79 -3.43 -6.06
CA LYS A 766 19.72 -2.44 -6.26
C LYS A 766 19.46 -2.10 -7.72
N ILE A 767 18.19 -2.16 -8.13
CA ILE A 767 17.71 -1.67 -9.43
C ILE A 767 16.66 -0.59 -9.19
N GLY A 768 16.94 0.65 -9.59
CA GLY A 768 16.05 1.78 -9.30
C GLY A 768 15.94 1.99 -7.79
N SER A 769 14.73 1.89 -7.24
CA SER A 769 14.48 1.86 -5.78
C SER A 769 14.36 0.43 -5.21
N LEU A 770 14.27 -0.62 -6.03
CA LEU A 770 14.19 -2.01 -5.57
C LEU A 770 15.53 -2.49 -5.01
N SER A 771 15.58 -2.78 -3.71
CA SER A 771 16.65 -3.55 -3.09
C SER A 771 16.30 -5.04 -3.11
N TYR A 772 17.24 -5.90 -3.48
CA TYR A 772 17.04 -7.34 -3.49
C TYR A 772 18.32 -8.09 -3.11
N PHE A 773 18.16 -9.34 -2.65
CA PHE A 773 19.28 -10.23 -2.39
C PHE A 773 19.65 -11.02 -3.64
N ILE A 774 20.94 -11.21 -3.86
CA ILE A 774 21.49 -12.04 -4.91
C ILE A 774 22.46 -13.05 -4.28
N ALA A 775 22.15 -14.33 -4.44
CA ALA A 775 23.05 -15.39 -4.01
C ALA A 775 24.02 -15.70 -5.13
N TYR A 776 25.31 -15.75 -4.81
CA TYR A 776 26.37 -16.11 -5.70
C TYR A 776 26.92 -17.48 -5.33
N ALA A 777 27.22 -18.29 -6.34
CA ALA A 777 27.94 -19.54 -6.18
C ALA A 777 29.07 -19.61 -7.23
N ARG A 778 30.30 -19.81 -6.77
CA ARG A 778 31.46 -20.03 -7.63
C ARG A 778 31.51 -21.50 -8.02
N LEU A 779 31.44 -21.78 -9.31
CA LEU A 779 31.56 -23.13 -9.84
C LEU A 779 33.04 -23.54 -9.89
N ASP A 780 33.37 -24.75 -9.44
CA ASP A 780 34.75 -25.23 -9.37
C ASP A 780 35.28 -25.73 -10.72
N THR A 781 34.39 -26.19 -11.63
CA THR A 781 34.74 -26.74 -12.96
C THR A 781 35.36 -25.70 -13.90
N ASP A 782 34.75 -24.52 -14.02
CA ASP A 782 35.19 -23.46 -14.95
C ASP A 782 35.58 -22.15 -14.25
N ARG A 783 35.53 -22.08 -12.91
CA ARG A 783 35.66 -20.83 -12.11
C ARG A 783 34.63 -19.75 -12.48
N SER A 784 33.60 -20.13 -13.21
CA SER A 784 32.46 -19.28 -13.56
C SER A 784 31.62 -18.96 -12.32
N LEU A 785 30.97 -17.80 -12.35
CA LEU A 785 30.19 -17.28 -11.22
C LEU A 785 28.70 -17.36 -11.56
N LEU A 786 27.98 -18.20 -10.84
CA LEU A 786 26.52 -18.26 -10.87
C LEU A 786 25.96 -17.20 -9.93
N ALA A 787 24.96 -16.45 -10.38
CA ALA A 787 24.23 -15.49 -9.61
C ALA A 787 22.72 -15.75 -9.72
N ILE A 788 22.05 -15.72 -8.56
CA ILE A 788 20.64 -16.08 -8.41
C ILE A 788 19.95 -14.89 -7.74
N PRO A 789 19.39 -13.95 -8.52
CA PRO A 789 18.70 -12.79 -7.96
C PRO A 789 17.33 -13.21 -7.39
N TYR A 790 17.04 -12.76 -6.17
CA TYR A 790 15.76 -12.92 -5.49
C TYR A 790 15.03 -11.59 -5.44
N TYR A 791 14.45 -11.13 -6.57
CA TYR A 791 13.79 -9.81 -6.64
C TYR A 791 12.62 -9.63 -5.66
N GLN A 792 12.00 -10.72 -5.22
CA GLN A 792 10.93 -10.71 -4.22
C GLN A 792 11.44 -10.76 -2.77
N SER A 793 12.76 -10.70 -2.53
CA SER A 793 13.31 -10.78 -1.17
C SER A 793 12.82 -9.64 -0.30
N ALA A 794 12.65 -8.42 -0.84
CA ALA A 794 12.10 -7.29 -0.10
C ALA A 794 10.64 -7.54 0.32
N ALA A 795 9.79 -8.00 -0.60
CA ALA A 795 8.40 -8.37 -0.29
C ALA A 795 8.30 -9.54 0.69
N SER A 796 9.21 -10.52 0.58
CA SER A 796 9.30 -11.66 1.51
C SER A 796 9.72 -11.23 2.92
N VAL A 797 10.65 -10.26 3.02
CA VAL A 797 11.03 -9.67 4.30
C VAL A 797 9.84 -8.89 4.87
N GLU A 798 9.15 -8.08 4.06
CA GLU A 798 7.99 -7.30 4.50
C GLU A 798 6.85 -8.22 4.98
N SER A 799 6.54 -9.31 4.28
CA SER A 799 5.48 -10.24 4.69
C SER A 799 5.78 -10.90 6.04
N VAL A 800 7.03 -11.35 6.26
CA VAL A 800 7.47 -11.87 7.56
C VAL A 800 7.42 -10.77 8.64
N GLN A 801 7.75 -9.51 8.31
CA GLN A 801 7.63 -8.39 9.24
C GLN A 801 6.18 -8.08 9.58
N ILE A 802 5.26 -8.14 8.62
CA ILE A 802 3.81 -7.95 8.82
C ILE A 802 3.28 -9.01 9.77
N GLU A 803 3.63 -10.28 9.54
CA GLU A 803 3.23 -11.40 10.39
C GLU A 803 3.77 -11.22 11.81
N ALA A 804 5.08 -10.99 11.94
CA ALA A 804 5.73 -10.74 13.22
C ALA A 804 5.13 -9.55 13.98
N LEU A 805 4.97 -8.40 13.32
CA LEU A 805 4.37 -7.20 13.93
C LEU A 805 2.92 -7.46 14.34
N SER A 806 2.16 -8.18 13.52
CA SER A 806 0.78 -8.56 13.84
C SER A 806 0.74 -9.40 15.13
N GLU A 807 1.60 -10.42 15.27
CA GLU A 807 1.66 -11.24 16.49
C GLU A 807 2.07 -10.43 17.72
N ILE A 808 3.07 -9.55 17.57
CA ILE A 808 3.51 -8.63 18.63
C ILE A 808 2.36 -7.72 19.07
N LEU A 809 1.65 -7.10 18.13
CA LEU A 809 0.53 -6.21 18.41
C LEU A 809 -0.60 -6.96 19.13
N VAL A 810 -0.91 -8.20 18.73
CA VAL A 810 -1.90 -9.02 19.43
C VAL A 810 -1.49 -9.24 20.88
N ILE A 811 -0.27 -9.73 21.12
CA ILE A 811 0.26 -9.99 22.47
C ILE A 811 0.20 -8.71 23.31
N PHE A 812 0.65 -7.58 22.75
CA PHE A 812 0.68 -6.32 23.48
C PHE A 812 -0.68 -5.71 23.71
N GLY A 813 -1.62 -5.82 22.77
CA GLY A 813 -3.00 -5.40 22.99
C GLY A 813 -3.61 -6.15 24.17
N VAL A 814 -3.40 -7.47 24.25
CA VAL A 814 -3.88 -8.31 25.36
C VAL A 814 -3.18 -7.97 26.68
N VAL A 815 -1.85 -7.92 26.69
CA VAL A 815 -1.07 -7.60 27.90
C VAL A 815 -1.44 -6.21 28.40
N PHE A 816 -1.54 -5.22 27.53
CA PHE A 816 -1.93 -3.86 27.91
C PHE A 816 -3.35 -3.81 28.47
N LEU A 817 -4.29 -4.56 27.90
CA LEU A 817 -5.67 -4.65 28.41
C LEU A 817 -5.70 -5.24 29.83
N LEU A 818 -4.90 -6.28 30.09
CA LEU A 818 -4.74 -6.85 31.43
C LEU A 818 -4.11 -5.84 32.40
N LEU A 819 -3.01 -5.18 32.00
CA LEU A 819 -2.33 -4.18 32.82
C LEU A 819 -3.25 -2.98 33.13
N LEU A 820 -4.11 -2.59 32.19
CA LEU A 820 -5.09 -1.53 32.40
C LEU A 820 -6.20 -1.97 33.36
N LEU A 821 -6.68 -3.21 33.26
CA LEU A 821 -7.63 -3.77 34.22
C LEU A 821 -7.02 -3.82 35.63
N PHE A 822 -5.78 -4.29 35.76
CA PHE A 822 -5.06 -4.27 37.04
C PHE A 822 -4.82 -2.85 37.54
N SER A 823 -4.43 -1.91 36.66
CA SER A 823 -4.27 -0.50 37.00
C SER A 823 -5.55 0.08 37.60
N PHE A 824 -6.71 -0.22 37.01
CA PHE A 824 -8.00 0.23 37.52
C PHE A 824 -8.29 -0.34 38.92
N LEU A 825 -8.03 -1.63 39.14
CA LEU A 825 -8.22 -2.28 40.44
C LEU A 825 -7.26 -1.73 41.51
N ILE A 826 -5.97 -1.62 41.18
CA ILE A 826 -4.93 -1.08 42.06
C ILE A 826 -5.21 0.37 42.40
N SER A 827 -5.58 1.21 41.42
CA SER A 827 -5.91 2.61 41.69
C SER A 827 -7.07 2.72 42.68
N ARG A 828 -8.12 1.89 42.55
CA ARG A 828 -9.24 1.89 43.49
C ARG A 828 -8.79 1.48 44.89
N TRP A 829 -7.95 0.45 44.98
CA TRP A 829 -7.43 -0.04 46.25
C TRP A 829 -6.54 0.98 46.96
N LEU A 830 -5.64 1.64 46.23
CA LEU A 830 -4.72 2.64 46.79
C LEU A 830 -5.45 3.92 47.25
N THR A 831 -6.51 4.33 46.55
CA THR A 831 -7.26 5.55 46.93
C THR A 831 -8.30 5.32 48.02
N PHE A 832 -8.75 4.07 48.23
CA PHE A 832 -9.83 3.75 49.17
C PHE A 832 -9.52 4.13 50.63
N PRO A 833 -8.34 3.84 51.21
CA PRO A 833 -8.04 4.21 52.60
C PRO A 833 -8.10 5.73 52.84
N ILE A 834 -7.57 6.51 51.89
CA ILE A 834 -7.58 7.98 51.99
C ILE A 834 -9.02 8.51 51.92
N GLU A 835 -9.84 7.97 51.01
CA GLU A 835 -11.25 8.34 50.90
C GLU A 835 -12.05 7.96 52.17
N PHE A 836 -11.79 6.78 52.72
CA PHE A 836 -12.40 6.33 53.98
C PHE A 836 -12.05 7.27 55.15
N ILE A 837 -10.77 7.55 55.37
CA ILE A 837 -10.33 8.45 56.45
C ILE A 837 -10.90 9.85 56.27
N THR A 838 -10.84 10.40 55.05
CA THR A 838 -11.36 11.75 54.75
C THR A 838 -12.85 11.84 55.03
N ASN A 839 -13.64 10.83 54.64
CA ASN A 839 -15.07 10.79 54.88
C ASN A 839 -15.41 10.64 56.37
N THR A 840 -14.60 9.91 57.14
CA THR A 840 -14.79 9.77 58.59
C THR A 840 -14.46 11.08 59.30
N LEU A 841 -13.35 11.75 58.96
CA LEU A 841 -12.98 13.06 59.49
C LEU A 841 -13.98 14.17 59.15
N GLN A 842 -14.65 14.10 57.99
CA GLN A 842 -15.71 15.06 57.63
C GLN A 842 -16.99 14.90 58.45
N ARG A 843 -17.18 13.76 59.12
CA ARG A 843 -18.37 13.46 59.93
C ARG A 843 -18.22 13.83 61.40
N THR A 844 -16.99 14.12 61.84
CA THR A 844 -16.66 14.62 63.16
C THR A 844 -17.36 15.96 63.40
N ARG A 845 -18.17 16.06 64.45
CA ARG A 845 -18.96 17.26 64.79
C ARG A 845 -18.92 17.49 66.29
N LEU A 846 -18.75 18.76 66.71
CA LEU A 846 -18.74 19.19 68.11
C LEU A 846 -19.96 18.75 68.95
N GLU A 847 -21.08 18.39 68.32
CA GLU A 847 -22.34 18.02 68.99
C GLU A 847 -22.52 16.51 69.21
N ARG A 848 -21.60 15.65 68.73
CA ARG A 848 -21.64 14.18 68.93
C ARG A 848 -20.33 13.69 69.53
N SER A 849 -20.36 12.56 70.26
CA SER A 849 -19.13 11.90 70.68
C SER A 849 -18.38 11.37 69.46
N ASP A 850 -17.13 11.77 69.32
CA ASP A 850 -16.28 11.31 68.22
C ASP A 850 -16.07 9.80 68.32
N GLU A 851 -16.44 9.06 67.26
CA GLU A 851 -16.18 7.63 67.18
C GLU A 851 -14.74 7.42 66.67
N PRO A 852 -13.89 6.64 67.37
CA PRO A 852 -12.54 6.37 66.92
C PRO A 852 -12.56 5.67 65.56
N ILE A 853 -11.63 6.05 64.69
CA ILE A 853 -11.48 5.46 63.37
C ILE A 853 -10.98 4.02 63.55
N ASN A 854 -11.85 3.04 63.39
CA ASN A 854 -11.48 1.64 63.51
C ASN A 854 -10.76 1.16 62.23
N TRP A 855 -9.43 1.25 62.22
CA TRP A 855 -8.58 0.75 61.14
C TRP A 855 -7.59 -0.29 61.68
N LYS A 856 -7.91 -1.57 61.52
CA LYS A 856 -7.09 -2.70 62.02
C LYS A 856 -6.01 -3.12 61.01
N SER A 857 -5.11 -2.20 60.64
CA SER A 857 -3.94 -2.51 59.82
C SER A 857 -2.66 -2.02 60.51
N ASN A 858 -1.56 -2.74 60.35
CA ASN A 858 -0.23 -2.37 60.86
C ASN A 858 0.61 -1.70 59.77
N ASP A 859 -0.02 -0.90 58.90
CA ASP A 859 0.63 -0.12 57.85
C ASP A 859 0.79 1.37 58.25
N GLU A 860 1.41 2.19 57.40
CA GLU A 860 1.60 3.62 57.64
C GLU A 860 0.27 4.35 57.86
N ILE A 861 -0.82 3.86 57.24
CA ILE A 861 -2.16 4.39 57.41
C ILE A 861 -2.72 4.03 58.79
N GLY A 862 -2.51 2.80 59.27
CA GLY A 862 -2.87 2.38 60.61
C GLY A 862 -2.09 3.10 61.70
N LEU A 863 -0.80 3.38 61.49
CA LEU A 863 -0.01 4.24 62.37
C LEU A 863 -0.59 5.66 62.44
N MET A 864 -0.99 6.23 61.30
CA MET A 864 -1.61 7.55 61.24
C MET A 864 -2.98 7.56 61.93
N VAL A 865 -3.80 6.53 61.73
CA VAL A 865 -5.10 6.38 62.39
C VAL A 865 -4.95 6.21 63.91
N ASN A 866 -4.00 5.37 64.35
CA ASN A 866 -3.72 5.14 65.77
C ASN A 866 -3.12 6.37 66.47
N SER A 867 -2.43 7.24 65.73
CA SER A 867 -1.92 8.51 66.26
C SER A 867 -2.99 9.60 66.30
N TYR A 868 -4.04 9.48 65.47
CA TYR A 868 -5.17 10.40 65.43
C TYR A 868 -6.23 10.07 66.50
N ASN A 869 -6.58 8.79 66.64
CA ASN A 869 -7.42 8.28 67.72
C ASN A 869 -6.74 8.49 69.07
#